data_AF-A0AAU9UEP1-F1
#
_entry.id   AF-A0AAU9UEP1-F1
#
_cell.length_a   1.000
_cell.length_b   1.000
_cell.length_c   1.000
_cell.angle_alpha   90.00
_cell.angle_beta   90.00
_cell.angle_gamma   90.00
#
_symmetry.space_group_name_H-M   'P 1'
#
loop_
_entity.id
_entity.type
_entity.pdbx_description
1 polymer ?
#
loop_
_entity_poly.entity_id
_entity_poly.type
_entity_poly.pdbx_seq_one_letter_code
_entity_poly.pdbx_strand_id
1 'polypeptide(L)'
;MKYAALLTLLAAANAIDPIAVDDLRNQFYTLEKVLWKNVIGTEWSTAGVSGDVELTKAFVAFNDQIQLVRLPPRYPFETWLWAKATEKMRIIDGYYENFVTFIRRQAQPGTVPAPVREWLDVADAILFTNSTSSVAQAVRKIHDLLEYGDMFRGILKVGHPDLCDLQMSPHQLIFDMFNTISLTEIKGYAMMQFSWMLLRIYDKGNYTEEAHLTRMRYAERTARIAAAVKASLASADRGLYRCDPPQHKLGETYEEVTRLLQGYIENEVDMNPDQTCKENCAYYTLTESHGCFKEQFCAKQTKCKGRIIDCNYIDSDMWICMAGKNSHRRYEWIEYENGRTLGQAGTCTRGTTKVDSWWKWNLLHCSYCFCLCEDDIQSSERFFSLREATADVEKNKVVTGLRLVKYGRVFHLQISEGTLGERGSVTPGSWVPIQKFDISEIGIREGVDYHTLTYERRAIDLDELDSPSLHVLTGVRFRMIGAHLHFEIRSTPFNFTTGRLSPERSQWISNDNTEGAEKPRSRLELYKPDIPTRKVSSLPVDSQHDQYIEFVNSDFDADAAQSTVPFIDIQPVEPMKGAALLSGAGIVHRGARGSGGFLAAKLFTYDYSPHVSALPPPPPEYAPADDLAAVALPADVY
;
A
#
# COMPACT_ATOMS: atom_id res chain seq x y z
N MET A 1 0.87 46.62 27.02
CA MET A 1 -0.28 45.68 26.82
C MET A 1 -0.39 45.13 25.40
N LYS A 2 0.71 44.94 24.64
CA LYS A 2 0.68 44.33 23.30
C LYS A 2 1.68 43.17 23.09
N TYR A 3 2.37 42.74 24.14
CA TYR A 3 3.34 41.63 24.08
C TYR A 3 2.85 40.31 24.70
N ALA A 4 1.77 40.35 25.50
CA ALA A 4 1.19 39.13 26.10
C ALA A 4 0.29 38.34 25.13
N ALA A 5 -0.16 38.94 24.03
CA ALA A 5 -0.99 38.29 23.03
C ALA A 5 -0.19 37.53 21.96
N LEU A 6 1.12 37.84 21.78
CA LEU A 6 1.95 37.14 20.80
C LEU A 6 2.49 35.81 21.31
N LEU A 7 2.68 35.67 22.63
CA LEU A 7 3.13 34.41 23.27
C LEU A 7 2.00 33.39 23.43
N THR A 8 0.74 33.82 23.46
CA THR A 8 -0.42 32.92 23.42
C THR A 8 -0.83 32.51 22.00
N LEU A 9 -0.32 33.18 20.96
CA LEU A 9 -0.53 32.83 19.55
C LEU A 9 0.51 31.84 18.99
N LEU A 10 1.59 31.56 19.71
CA LEU A 10 2.57 30.49 19.41
C LEU A 10 2.35 29.20 20.22
N ALA A 11 1.48 29.24 21.24
CA ALA A 11 1.08 28.07 22.04
C ALA A 11 -0.17 27.35 21.50
N ALA A 12 -0.77 27.86 20.41
CA ALA A 12 -1.71 27.14 19.58
C ALA A 12 -1.00 26.58 18.33
N ALA A 13 0.17 25.96 18.52
CA ALA A 13 0.52 24.86 17.63
C ALA A 13 -0.64 23.87 17.75
N ASN A 14 -1.40 23.65 16.67
CA ASN A 14 -2.46 22.64 16.64
C ASN A 14 -1.95 21.42 17.39
N ALA A 15 -2.53 21.11 18.54
CA ALA A 15 -2.10 19.96 19.34
C ALA A 15 -2.42 18.73 18.50
N ILE A 16 -1.44 18.25 17.74
CA ILE A 16 -1.60 17.04 16.95
C ILE A 16 -1.65 15.90 17.95
N ASP A 17 -2.76 15.17 17.91
CA ASP A 17 -3.00 14.08 18.85
C ASP A 17 -1.88 13.02 18.76
N PRO A 18 -1.28 12.61 19.89
CA PRO A 18 -0.16 11.68 19.90
C PRO A 18 -0.58 10.26 19.49
N ILE A 19 0.37 9.44 19.04
CA ILE A 19 0.13 8.00 18.88
C ILE A 19 -0.05 7.29 20.22
N ALA A 20 -0.54 6.05 20.20
CA ALA A 20 -0.88 5.30 21.42
C ALA A 20 0.28 5.17 22.42
N VAL A 21 1.50 4.90 21.94
CA VAL A 21 2.68 4.77 22.80
C VAL A 21 3.09 6.11 23.42
N ASP A 22 2.96 7.20 22.68
CA ASP A 22 3.30 8.54 23.15
C ASP A 22 2.25 9.06 24.15
N ASP A 23 0.97 8.73 23.94
CA ASP A 23 -0.10 9.00 24.91
C ASP A 23 0.11 8.24 26.23
N LEU A 24 0.43 6.95 26.14
CA LEU A 24 0.79 6.13 27.29
C LEU A 24 1.98 6.72 28.06
N ARG A 25 2.97 7.28 27.36
CA ARG A 25 4.10 8.00 27.97
C ARG A 25 3.65 9.21 28.77
N ASN A 26 2.77 10.02 28.21
CA ASN A 26 2.23 11.20 28.90
C ASN A 26 1.42 10.81 30.14
N GLN A 27 0.64 9.73 30.06
CA GLN A 27 -0.09 9.16 31.20
C GLN A 27 0.88 8.69 32.29
N PHE A 28 1.97 8.00 31.90
CA PHE A 28 3.00 7.57 32.84
C PHE A 28 3.68 8.74 33.54
N TYR A 29 4.02 9.82 32.82
CA TYR A 29 4.61 11.01 33.45
C TYR A 29 3.73 11.64 34.51
N THR A 30 2.41 11.64 34.29
CA THR A 30 1.42 12.12 35.26
C THR A 30 1.37 11.20 36.48
N LEU A 31 1.31 9.88 36.25
CA LEU A 31 1.32 8.87 37.31
C LEU A 31 2.60 8.94 38.14
N GLU A 32 3.76 8.97 37.49
CA GLU A 32 5.08 9.05 38.11
C GLU A 32 5.20 10.24 39.06
N LYS A 33 4.69 11.42 38.64
CA LYS A 33 4.69 12.62 39.48
C LYS A 33 3.88 12.43 40.77
N VAL A 34 2.68 11.85 40.65
CA VAL A 34 1.81 11.56 41.80
C VAL A 34 2.46 10.55 42.75
N LEU A 35 3.06 9.49 42.21
CA LEU A 35 3.71 8.46 43.01
C LEU A 35 4.91 9.01 43.78
N TRP A 36 5.79 9.78 43.15
CA TRP A 36 6.93 10.39 43.85
C TRP A 36 6.49 11.36 44.95
N LYS A 37 5.42 12.14 44.74
CA LYS A 37 4.86 13.01 45.78
C LYS A 37 4.46 12.19 47.01
N ASN A 38 3.81 11.05 46.81
CA ASN A 38 3.36 10.21 47.91
C ASN A 38 4.51 9.47 48.62
N VAL A 39 5.52 9.04 47.85
CA VAL A 39 6.72 8.37 48.37
C VAL A 39 7.62 9.32 49.17
N ILE A 40 7.72 10.58 48.76
CA ILE A 40 8.51 11.60 49.46
C ILE A 40 7.73 12.16 50.65
N GLY A 41 6.42 12.36 50.49
CA GLY A 41 5.52 12.89 51.50
C GLY A 41 5.21 11.90 52.62
N THR A 42 4.58 12.39 53.67
CA THR A 42 4.11 11.54 54.78
C THR A 42 2.74 10.90 54.49
N GLU A 43 2.18 11.07 53.29
CA GLU A 43 0.83 10.60 52.95
C GLU A 43 0.69 9.07 53.10
N TRP A 44 1.70 8.31 52.65
CA TRP A 44 1.71 6.85 52.83
C TRP A 44 2.12 6.43 54.26
N SER A 45 2.92 7.21 54.98
CA SER A 45 3.29 6.90 56.36
C SER A 45 2.21 7.25 57.40
N THR A 46 1.34 8.22 57.13
CA THR A 46 0.31 8.70 58.06
C THR A 46 -1.05 8.05 57.88
N ALA A 47 -1.36 7.49 56.70
CA ALA A 47 -2.64 6.84 56.41
C ALA A 47 -2.73 5.38 56.91
N GLY A 48 -1.68 4.81 57.52
CA GLY A 48 -1.63 3.40 57.89
C GLY A 48 -1.60 2.44 56.69
N VAL A 49 -1.24 2.95 55.51
CA VAL A 49 -1.21 2.21 54.25
C VAL A 49 0.24 1.80 53.94
N SER A 50 0.44 0.54 53.57
CA SER A 50 1.76 0.06 53.17
C SER A 50 2.11 0.65 51.79
N GLY A 51 3.09 1.56 51.73
CA GLY A 51 3.42 2.30 50.51
C GLY A 51 3.87 1.41 49.33
N ASP A 52 4.47 0.27 49.63
CA ASP A 52 4.78 -0.80 48.67
C ASP A 52 3.52 -1.39 48.02
N VAL A 53 2.43 -1.58 48.78
CA VAL A 53 1.15 -2.08 48.27
C VAL A 53 0.48 -1.09 47.31
N GLU A 54 0.45 0.21 47.65
CA GLU A 54 -0.13 1.23 46.75
C GLU A 54 0.70 1.43 45.49
N LEU A 55 2.02 1.39 45.62
CA LEU A 55 2.91 1.40 44.47
C LEU A 55 2.66 0.19 43.56
N THR A 56 2.48 -0.99 44.14
CA THR A 56 2.17 -2.22 43.40
C THR A 56 0.85 -2.09 42.64
N LYS A 57 -0.22 -1.61 43.28
CA LYS A 57 -1.52 -1.37 42.61
C LYS A 57 -1.40 -0.39 41.45
N ALA A 58 -0.66 0.71 41.64
CA ALA A 58 -0.44 1.70 40.59
C ALA A 58 0.29 1.11 39.38
N PHE A 59 1.31 0.26 39.61
CA PHE A 59 2.00 -0.42 38.52
C PHE A 59 1.09 -1.39 37.77
N VAL A 60 0.27 -2.17 38.48
CA VAL A 60 -0.67 -3.10 37.84
C VAL A 60 -1.64 -2.34 36.93
N ALA A 61 -2.21 -1.23 37.42
CA ALA A 61 -3.11 -0.40 36.64
C ALA A 61 -2.42 0.18 35.38
N PHE A 62 -1.18 0.65 35.51
CA PHE A 62 -0.40 1.12 34.36
C PHE A 62 -0.06 0.00 33.38
N ASN A 63 0.28 -1.19 33.87
CA ASN A 63 0.50 -2.34 33.01
C ASN A 63 -0.77 -2.71 32.24
N ASP A 64 -1.94 -2.64 32.86
CA ASP A 64 -3.20 -2.93 32.16
C ASP A 64 -3.45 -1.94 31.01
N GLN A 65 -3.01 -0.69 31.13
CA GLN A 65 -2.97 0.27 30.01
C GLN A 65 -1.94 -0.12 28.93
N ILE A 66 -0.74 -0.57 29.31
CA ILE A 66 0.26 -1.09 28.36
C ILE A 66 -0.32 -2.24 27.52
N GLN A 67 -1.10 -3.14 28.12
CA GLN A 67 -1.70 -4.28 27.40
C GLN A 67 -2.76 -3.86 26.38
N LEU A 68 -3.31 -2.65 26.47
CA LEU A 68 -4.26 -2.11 25.47
C LEU A 68 -3.55 -1.60 24.21
N VAL A 69 -2.24 -1.32 24.28
CA VAL A 69 -1.46 -0.87 23.12
C VAL A 69 -1.24 -2.04 22.18
N ARG A 70 -1.87 -1.98 21.00
CA ARG A 70 -1.68 -2.98 19.95
C ARG A 70 -0.35 -2.75 19.24
N LEU A 71 0.54 -3.74 19.30
CA LEU A 71 1.76 -3.76 18.51
C LEU A 71 1.54 -4.48 17.17
N PRO A 72 2.27 -4.05 16.12
CA PRO A 72 2.29 -4.75 14.85
C PRO A 72 2.87 -6.18 15.01
N PRO A 73 2.51 -7.13 14.13
CA PRO A 73 3.14 -8.45 14.09
C PRO A 73 4.65 -8.34 13.86
N ARG A 74 5.40 -9.36 14.30
CA ARG A 74 6.87 -9.36 14.19
C ARG A 74 7.34 -9.19 12.74
N TYR A 75 8.34 -8.34 12.59
CA TYR A 75 8.97 -7.98 11.33
C TYR A 75 9.59 -9.19 10.62
N PRO A 76 9.35 -9.37 9.32
CA PRO A 76 10.02 -10.41 8.54
C PRO A 76 11.46 -10.04 8.14
N PHE A 77 11.85 -8.77 8.27
CA PHE A 77 13.13 -8.24 7.83
C PHE A 77 14.06 -7.92 9.01
N GLU A 78 15.25 -8.52 9.05
CA GLU A 78 16.24 -8.32 10.11
C GLU A 78 17.50 -7.65 9.56
N THR A 79 17.61 -6.33 9.70
CA THR A 79 18.92 -5.67 9.60
C THR A 79 19.77 -6.04 10.82
N TRP A 80 21.10 -5.99 10.70
CA TRP A 80 21.98 -6.27 11.84
C TRP A 80 21.69 -5.35 13.05
N LEU A 81 21.47 -4.05 12.80
CA LEU A 81 21.10 -3.09 13.85
C LEU A 81 19.76 -3.46 14.51
N TRP A 82 18.75 -3.82 13.70
CA TRP A 82 17.45 -4.23 14.22
C TRP A 82 17.52 -5.53 15.03
N ALA A 83 18.30 -6.51 14.56
CA ALA A 83 18.52 -7.76 15.28
C ALA A 83 19.19 -7.52 16.65
N LYS A 84 20.19 -6.63 16.69
CA LYS A 84 20.86 -6.23 17.94
C LYS A 84 19.94 -5.46 18.89
N ALA A 85 19.14 -4.54 18.37
CA ALA A 85 18.14 -3.84 19.18
C ALA A 85 17.11 -4.83 19.75
N THR A 86 16.62 -5.75 18.92
CA THR A 86 15.66 -6.79 19.31
C THR A 86 16.21 -7.71 20.40
N GLU A 87 17.48 -8.10 20.32
CA GLU A 87 18.16 -8.86 21.37
C GLU A 87 18.07 -8.15 22.73
N LYS A 88 18.30 -6.84 22.76
CA LYS A 88 18.24 -6.04 24.00
C LYS A 88 16.81 -5.76 24.44
N MET A 89 15.88 -5.54 23.51
CA MET A 89 14.46 -5.38 23.82
C MET A 89 13.90 -6.64 24.50
N ARG A 90 14.26 -7.84 24.01
CA ARG A 90 13.86 -9.12 24.64
C ARG A 90 14.34 -9.26 26.08
N ILE A 91 15.52 -8.73 26.43
CA ILE A 91 15.99 -8.70 27.82
C ILE A 91 15.03 -7.85 28.65
N ILE A 92 14.74 -6.62 28.22
CA ILE A 92 13.83 -5.72 28.92
C ILE A 92 12.44 -6.33 29.08
N ASP A 93 11.88 -6.90 28.00
CA ASP A 93 10.57 -7.55 28.03
C ASP A 93 10.55 -8.74 28.99
N GLY A 94 11.61 -9.57 29.02
CA GLY A 94 11.70 -10.68 29.97
C GLY A 94 11.76 -10.23 31.43
N TYR A 95 12.50 -9.17 31.74
CA TYR A 95 12.47 -8.55 33.07
C TYR A 95 11.10 -7.96 33.39
N TYR A 96 10.46 -7.32 32.41
CA TYR A 96 9.14 -6.73 32.56
C TYR A 96 8.07 -7.78 32.87
N GLU A 97 8.06 -8.92 32.17
CA GLU A 97 7.13 -10.02 32.44
C GLU A 97 7.32 -10.60 33.85
N ASN A 98 8.57 -10.80 34.27
CA ASN A 98 8.88 -11.27 35.63
C ASN A 98 8.45 -10.25 36.69
N PHE A 99 8.71 -8.96 36.44
CA PHE A 99 8.32 -7.87 37.32
C PHE A 99 6.80 -7.77 37.46
N VAL A 100 6.06 -7.75 36.36
CA VAL A 100 4.58 -7.75 36.35
C VAL A 100 4.02 -8.96 37.10
N THR A 101 4.59 -10.15 36.88
CA THR A 101 4.16 -11.38 37.55
C THR A 101 4.35 -11.28 39.06
N PHE A 102 5.51 -10.80 39.49
CA PHE A 102 5.82 -10.58 40.90
C PHE A 102 4.85 -9.56 41.52
N ILE A 103 4.72 -8.37 40.93
CA ILE A 103 3.86 -7.28 41.40
C ILE A 103 2.38 -7.71 41.45
N ARG A 104 1.86 -8.41 40.43
CA ARG A 104 0.48 -8.91 40.44
C ARG A 104 0.21 -9.89 41.58
N ARG A 105 1.19 -10.73 41.95
CA ARG A 105 1.08 -11.61 43.12
C ARG A 105 0.95 -10.81 44.41
N GLN A 106 1.64 -9.68 44.51
CA GLN A 106 1.64 -8.83 45.71
C GLN A 106 0.41 -7.92 45.80
N ALA A 107 -0.26 -7.63 44.69
CA ALA A 107 -1.46 -6.78 44.64
C ALA A 107 -2.77 -7.50 45.03
N GLN A 108 -2.78 -8.83 45.14
CA GLN A 108 -4.00 -9.60 45.37
C GLN A 108 -4.49 -9.47 46.83
N PRO A 109 -5.81 -9.32 47.07
CA PRO A 109 -6.34 -9.27 48.43
C PRO A 109 -6.03 -10.55 49.21
N GLY A 110 -5.48 -10.41 50.42
CA GLY A 110 -5.20 -11.53 51.33
C GLY A 110 -3.91 -12.30 51.05
N THR A 111 -3.06 -11.86 50.12
CA THR A 111 -1.74 -12.48 49.92
C THR A 111 -0.77 -12.12 51.03
N VAL A 112 0.07 -13.09 51.41
CA VAL A 112 1.19 -12.85 52.33
C VAL A 112 2.21 -11.95 51.63
N PRO A 113 2.56 -10.78 52.18
CA PRO A 113 3.56 -9.90 51.60
C PRO A 113 4.89 -10.62 51.39
N ALA A 114 5.52 -10.42 50.23
CA ALA A 114 6.86 -10.93 50.00
C ALA A 114 7.85 -10.35 51.03
N PRO A 115 8.85 -11.15 51.46
CA PRO A 115 9.94 -10.64 52.28
C PRO A 115 10.60 -9.43 51.64
N VAL A 116 10.99 -8.44 52.45
CA VAL A 116 11.71 -7.22 52.00
C VAL A 116 12.89 -7.56 51.08
N ARG A 117 13.59 -8.65 51.36
CA ARG A 117 14.71 -9.12 50.52
C ARG A 117 14.31 -9.39 49.07
N GLU A 118 13.15 -10.00 48.82
CA GLU A 118 12.69 -10.26 47.45
C GLU A 118 12.41 -8.96 46.69
N TRP A 119 11.87 -7.93 47.36
CA TRP A 119 11.68 -6.60 46.78
C TRP A 119 13.00 -5.92 46.41
N LEU A 120 14.00 -6.04 47.29
CA LEU A 120 15.34 -5.51 47.04
C LEU A 120 16.04 -6.25 45.90
N ASP A 121 15.95 -7.59 45.86
CA ASP A 121 16.54 -8.39 44.78
C ASP A 121 15.93 -8.03 43.42
N VAL A 122 14.62 -7.75 43.36
CA VAL A 122 13.93 -7.27 42.15
C VAL A 122 14.43 -5.88 41.73
N ALA A 123 14.49 -4.93 42.67
CA ALA A 123 14.98 -3.57 42.40
C ALA A 123 16.44 -3.59 41.93
N ASP A 124 17.28 -4.42 42.57
CA ASP A 124 18.69 -4.54 42.25
C ASP A 124 18.91 -5.08 40.83
N ALA A 125 18.13 -6.09 40.43
CA ALA A 125 18.23 -6.70 39.11
C ALA A 125 17.82 -5.74 37.98
N ILE A 126 16.93 -4.78 38.26
CA ILE A 126 16.50 -3.75 37.31
C ILE A 126 17.53 -2.61 37.22
N LEU A 127 18.01 -2.12 38.36
CA LEU A 127 18.76 -0.86 38.47
C LEU A 127 20.27 -1.01 38.32
N PHE A 128 20.88 -2.02 38.94
CA PHE A 128 22.33 -2.04 39.09
C PHE A 128 23.04 -2.69 37.90
N THR A 129 23.95 -1.91 37.31
CA THR A 129 24.65 -2.18 36.04
C THR A 129 25.78 -3.21 36.14
N ASN A 130 26.02 -3.80 37.31
CA ASN A 130 27.11 -4.74 37.51
C ASN A 130 26.86 -6.10 36.84
N SER A 131 25.61 -6.39 36.43
CA SER A 131 25.29 -7.50 35.54
C SER A 131 25.27 -7.02 34.08
N THR A 132 25.83 -7.84 33.18
CA THR A 132 25.83 -7.60 31.73
C THR A 132 24.42 -7.65 31.09
N SER A 133 23.39 -7.88 31.90
CA SER A 133 22.01 -8.17 31.52
C SER A 133 20.96 -7.32 32.26
N SER A 134 21.31 -6.31 33.06
CA SER A 134 20.32 -5.45 33.74
C SER A 134 19.45 -4.65 32.76
N VAL A 135 18.24 -4.27 33.18
CA VAL A 135 17.33 -3.41 32.40
C VAL A 135 18.00 -2.09 32.05
N ALA A 136 18.63 -1.43 33.03
CA ALA A 136 19.33 -0.16 32.81
C ALA A 136 20.43 -0.27 31.74
N GLN A 137 21.18 -1.38 31.71
CA GLN A 137 22.22 -1.59 30.71
C GLN A 137 21.64 -1.96 29.34
N ALA A 138 20.57 -2.76 29.30
CA ALA A 138 19.89 -3.10 28.04
C ALA A 138 19.30 -1.84 27.36
N VAL A 139 18.66 -0.96 28.13
CA VAL A 139 18.16 0.33 27.65
C VAL A 139 19.28 1.21 27.12
N ARG A 140 20.42 1.30 27.83
CA ARG A 140 21.60 2.04 27.33
C ARG A 140 22.13 1.45 26.03
N LYS A 141 22.25 0.12 25.92
CA LYS A 141 22.71 -0.51 24.67
C LYS A 141 21.76 -0.28 23.50
N ILE A 142 20.44 -0.22 23.72
CA ILE A 142 19.48 0.18 22.67
C ILE A 142 19.75 1.62 22.24
N HIS A 143 20.01 2.52 23.20
CA HIS A 143 20.38 3.90 22.89
C HIS A 143 21.63 3.99 22.02
N ASP A 144 22.70 3.30 22.39
CA ASP A 144 23.98 3.32 21.66
C ASP A 144 23.80 2.81 20.21
N LEU A 145 22.87 1.86 19.99
CA LEU A 145 22.52 1.36 18.65
C LEU A 145 21.69 2.35 17.83
N LEU A 146 21.03 3.30 18.49
CA LEU A 146 20.16 4.32 17.89
C LEU A 146 20.83 5.70 17.81
N GLU A 147 21.96 5.88 18.47
CA GLU A 147 22.81 7.07 18.34
C GLU A 147 23.09 7.25 16.84
N TYR A 148 22.75 8.43 16.28
CA TYR A 148 22.78 8.80 14.84
C TYR A 148 21.55 8.47 13.97
N GLY A 149 20.61 7.64 14.42
CA GLY A 149 19.39 7.31 13.66
C GLY A 149 19.65 6.48 12.39
N ASP A 150 20.84 5.87 12.28
CA ASP A 150 21.26 5.06 11.14
C ASP A 150 20.34 3.86 10.90
N MET A 151 19.71 3.35 11.96
CA MET A 151 18.75 2.26 11.87
C MET A 151 17.54 2.60 10.99
N PHE A 152 16.94 3.78 11.17
CA PHE A 152 15.78 4.21 10.40
C PHE A 152 16.16 4.66 8.99
N ARG A 153 17.29 5.38 8.84
CA ARG A 153 17.81 5.78 7.53
C ARG A 153 18.22 4.59 6.66
N GLY A 154 18.64 3.49 7.27
CA GLY A 154 18.96 2.24 6.57
C GLY A 154 17.77 1.70 5.78
N ILE A 155 16.55 1.87 6.29
CA ILE A 155 15.31 1.42 5.62
C ILE A 155 15.04 2.21 4.34
N LEU A 156 15.35 3.50 4.34
CA LEU A 156 15.23 4.35 3.15
C LEU A 156 16.13 3.89 1.99
N LYS A 157 17.17 3.09 2.30
CA LYS A 157 18.12 2.54 1.33
C LYS A 157 17.79 1.10 0.89
N VAL A 158 16.77 0.46 1.49
CA VAL A 158 16.36 -0.89 1.10
C VAL A 158 15.72 -0.83 -0.29
N GLY A 159 16.14 -1.73 -1.18
CA GLY A 159 15.67 -1.77 -2.57
C GLY A 159 14.21 -2.23 -2.70
N HIS A 160 13.59 -1.87 -3.82
CA HIS A 160 12.21 -2.23 -4.16
C HIS A 160 11.85 -3.73 -4.09
N PRO A 161 12.71 -4.71 -4.45
CA PRO A 161 12.35 -6.13 -4.44
C PRO A 161 12.01 -6.64 -3.04
N ASP A 162 12.82 -6.29 -2.04
CA ASP A 162 12.65 -6.77 -0.66
C ASP A 162 11.40 -6.15 0.00
N LEU A 163 11.01 -4.94 -0.41
CA LEU A 163 9.90 -4.19 0.19
C LEU A 163 8.53 -4.64 -0.32
N CYS A 164 8.39 -4.96 -1.61
CA CYS A 164 7.11 -5.42 -2.15
C CYS A 164 6.73 -6.83 -1.62
N ASP A 165 7.72 -7.67 -1.28
CA ASP A 165 7.50 -9.00 -0.71
C ASP A 165 6.97 -8.92 0.73
N LEU A 166 7.43 -7.92 1.49
CA LEU A 166 6.99 -7.64 2.85
C LEU A 166 5.54 -7.14 2.92
N GLN A 167 4.94 -6.73 1.80
CA GLN A 167 3.64 -6.05 1.72
C GLN A 167 3.53 -4.89 2.74
N MET A 168 4.61 -4.13 2.90
CA MET A 168 4.70 -3.00 3.82
C MET A 168 5.45 -1.85 3.15
N SER A 169 4.97 -0.62 3.35
CA SER A 169 5.71 0.57 2.92
C SER A 169 6.90 0.82 3.86
N PRO A 170 8.02 1.40 3.36
CA PRO A 170 9.12 1.87 4.19
C PRO A 170 8.65 2.77 5.35
N HIS A 171 7.67 3.62 5.08
CA HIS A 171 7.07 4.49 6.09
C HIS A 171 6.42 3.70 7.23
N GLN A 172 5.56 2.72 6.91
CA GLN A 172 4.93 1.85 7.92
C GLN A 172 5.99 1.06 8.71
N LEU A 173 7.02 0.55 8.04
CA LEU A 173 8.10 -0.20 8.70
C LEU A 173 8.84 0.67 9.74
N ILE A 174 9.22 1.90 9.38
CA ILE A 174 9.86 2.85 10.31
C ILE A 174 8.94 3.16 11.48
N PHE A 175 7.66 3.41 11.21
CA PHE A 175 6.66 3.74 12.23
C PHE A 175 6.46 2.60 13.24
N ASP A 176 6.33 1.38 12.74
CA ASP A 176 6.16 0.18 13.55
C ASP A 176 7.39 -0.06 14.45
N MET A 177 8.59 0.09 13.88
CA MET A 177 9.85 -0.02 14.64
C MET A 177 9.91 1.00 15.77
N PHE A 178 9.52 2.25 15.50
CA PHE A 178 9.45 3.29 16.52
C PHE A 178 8.48 2.93 17.65
N ASN A 179 7.27 2.45 17.33
CA ASN A 179 6.30 2.02 18.34
C ASN A 179 6.83 0.89 19.21
N THR A 180 7.51 -0.08 18.60
CA THR A 180 8.10 -1.23 19.30
C THR A 180 9.19 -0.78 20.27
N ILE A 181 10.15 0.02 19.79
CA ILE A 181 11.23 0.57 20.61
C ILE A 181 10.65 1.41 21.75
N SER A 182 9.76 2.34 21.43
CA SER A 182 9.18 3.26 22.41
C SER A 182 8.39 2.54 23.50
N LEU A 183 7.66 1.47 23.16
CA LEU A 183 6.92 0.67 24.14
C LEU A 183 7.88 -0.12 25.05
N THR A 184 8.95 -0.67 24.50
CA THR A 184 9.97 -1.35 25.31
C THR A 184 10.73 -0.38 26.20
N GLU A 185 11.02 0.84 25.71
CA GLU A 185 11.69 1.86 26.52
C GLU A 185 10.83 2.33 27.69
N ILE A 186 9.52 2.55 27.50
CA ILE A 186 8.64 2.96 28.61
C ILE A 186 8.48 1.84 29.65
N LYS A 187 8.44 0.57 29.24
CA LYS A 187 8.49 -0.58 30.16
C LYS A 187 9.75 -0.55 31.02
N GLY A 188 10.91 -0.39 30.39
CA GLY A 188 12.19 -0.29 31.08
C GLY A 188 12.25 0.91 32.03
N TYR A 189 11.82 2.08 31.56
CA TYR A 189 11.78 3.31 32.34
C TYR A 189 10.86 3.20 33.56
N ALA A 190 9.66 2.66 33.38
CA ALA A 190 8.71 2.46 34.46
C ALA A 190 9.26 1.52 35.53
N MET A 191 9.83 0.38 35.14
CA MET A 191 10.49 -0.53 36.09
C MET A 191 11.58 0.17 36.90
N MET A 192 12.41 1.01 36.27
CA MET A 192 13.48 1.74 36.96
C MET A 192 12.92 2.76 37.97
N GLN A 193 11.92 3.57 37.58
CA GLN A 193 11.31 4.56 38.48
C GLN A 193 10.66 3.88 39.70
N PHE A 194 9.92 2.80 39.48
CA PHE A 194 9.30 2.02 40.54
C PHE A 194 10.35 1.38 41.47
N SER A 195 11.46 0.89 40.92
CA SER A 195 12.54 0.33 41.72
C SER A 195 13.20 1.37 42.63
N TRP A 196 13.41 2.60 42.15
CA TRP A 196 13.91 3.69 42.98
C TRP A 196 12.94 4.05 44.12
N MET A 197 11.64 4.11 43.83
CA MET A 197 10.61 4.35 44.85
C MET A 197 10.60 3.23 45.91
N LEU A 198 10.71 1.96 45.50
CA LEU A 198 10.76 0.81 46.41
C LEU A 198 11.96 0.87 47.36
N LEU A 199 13.16 1.13 46.82
CA LEU A 199 14.37 1.24 47.64
C LEU A 199 14.25 2.33 48.70
N ARG A 200 13.56 3.43 48.37
CA ARG A 200 13.27 4.51 49.31
C ARG A 200 12.25 4.10 50.38
N ILE A 201 11.16 3.44 50.01
CA ILE A 201 10.13 2.95 50.96
C ILE A 201 10.74 2.02 52.01
N TYR A 202 11.74 1.22 51.64
CA TYR A 202 12.45 0.31 52.54
C TYR A 202 13.72 0.91 53.19
N ASP A 203 13.81 2.24 53.24
CA ASP A 203 14.90 3.00 53.90
C ASP A 203 16.31 2.60 53.44
N LYS A 204 16.48 2.25 52.17
CA LYS A 204 17.80 1.93 51.58
C LYS A 204 18.54 3.14 51.01
N GLY A 205 17.93 4.32 51.03
CA GLY A 205 18.49 5.56 50.51
C GLY A 205 17.42 6.54 50.00
N ASN A 206 17.83 7.77 49.69
CA ASN A 206 16.93 8.83 49.25
C ASN A 206 16.50 8.65 47.78
N TYR A 207 17.42 8.19 46.92
CA TYR A 207 17.24 7.84 45.50
C TYR A 207 16.54 8.85 44.58
N THR A 208 16.26 10.06 45.06
CA THR A 208 15.57 11.12 44.30
C THR A 208 16.45 11.67 43.19
N GLU A 209 17.75 11.78 43.42
CA GLU A 209 18.70 12.27 42.43
C GLU A 209 18.91 11.23 41.32
N GLU A 210 19.08 9.96 41.68
CA GLU A 210 19.20 8.86 40.73
C GLU A 210 17.94 8.70 39.88
N ALA A 211 16.76 8.82 40.49
CA ALA A 211 15.48 8.83 39.79
C ALA A 211 15.35 10.03 38.84
N HIS A 212 15.76 11.22 39.28
CA HIS A 212 15.78 12.43 38.46
C HIS A 212 16.71 12.28 37.25
N LEU A 213 17.93 11.78 37.45
CA LEU A 213 18.87 11.50 36.37
C LEU A 213 18.34 10.44 35.39
N THR A 214 17.65 9.41 35.88
CA THR A 214 16.97 8.42 35.03
C THR A 214 15.86 9.06 34.18
N ARG A 215 15.07 9.96 34.76
CA ARG A 215 14.02 10.75 34.07
C ARG A 215 14.62 11.62 32.96
N MET A 216 15.66 12.39 33.28
CA MET A 216 16.34 13.27 32.31
C MET A 216 16.93 12.49 31.14
N ARG A 217 17.65 11.40 31.40
CA ARG A 217 18.22 10.55 30.35
C ARG A 217 17.15 9.89 29.47
N TYR A 218 16.01 9.51 30.05
CA TYR A 218 14.89 8.96 29.28
C TYR A 218 14.28 10.03 28.36
N ALA A 219 14.05 11.24 28.89
CA ALA A 219 13.50 12.35 28.13
C ALA A 219 14.38 12.73 26.93
N GLU A 220 15.68 12.94 27.17
CA GLU A 220 16.66 13.28 26.13
C GLU A 220 16.71 12.22 25.03
N ARG A 221 16.78 10.95 25.42
CA ARG A 221 16.84 9.82 24.47
C ARG A 221 15.57 9.72 23.63
N THR A 222 14.41 9.77 24.26
CA THR A 222 13.12 9.64 23.56
C THR A 222 12.93 10.79 22.57
N ALA A 223 13.29 12.02 22.97
CA ALA A 223 13.25 13.20 22.11
C ALA A 223 14.14 13.03 20.86
N ARG A 224 15.38 12.54 21.04
CA ARG A 224 16.30 12.26 19.93
C ARG A 224 15.76 11.19 18.98
N ILE A 225 15.22 10.09 19.51
CA ILE A 225 14.66 9.00 18.71
C ILE A 225 13.45 9.51 17.91
N ALA A 226 12.51 10.20 18.56
CA ALA A 226 11.33 10.74 17.88
C ALA A 226 11.70 11.74 16.77
N ALA A 227 12.69 12.61 17.00
CA ALA A 227 13.20 13.53 15.98
C ALA A 227 13.81 12.78 14.78
N ALA A 228 14.64 11.76 15.02
CA ALA A 228 15.23 10.95 13.96
C ALA A 228 14.18 10.17 13.16
N VAL A 229 13.15 9.64 13.83
CA VAL A 229 12.03 8.94 13.20
C VAL A 229 11.20 9.90 12.36
N LYS A 230 10.83 11.06 12.89
CA LYS A 230 10.05 12.06 12.15
C LYS A 230 10.76 12.49 10.86
N ALA A 231 12.08 12.72 10.92
CA ALA A 231 12.90 13.02 9.75
C ALA A 231 12.92 11.86 8.74
N SER A 232 12.97 10.62 9.23
CA SER A 232 12.98 9.42 8.37
C SER A 232 11.62 9.18 7.72
N LEU A 233 10.52 9.32 8.46
CA LEU A 233 9.16 9.18 7.95
C LEU A 233 8.82 10.23 6.89
N ALA A 234 9.28 11.48 7.07
CA ALA A 234 9.08 12.55 6.10
C ALA A 234 9.71 12.26 4.72
N SER A 235 10.71 11.39 4.66
CA SER A 235 11.40 10.98 3.42
C SER A 235 11.01 9.57 2.94
N ALA A 236 10.22 8.83 3.72
CA ALA A 236 9.90 7.44 3.44
C ALA A 236 8.75 7.33 2.45
N ASP A 237 8.89 6.43 1.47
CA ASP A 237 7.76 6.12 0.58
C ASP A 237 6.63 5.44 1.37
N ARG A 238 5.39 5.86 1.10
CA ARG A 238 4.15 5.30 1.64
C ARG A 238 3.47 4.33 0.68
N GLY A 239 3.91 4.33 -0.58
CA GLY A 239 3.38 3.50 -1.64
C GLY A 239 3.70 2.02 -1.43
N LEU A 240 2.76 1.17 -1.78
CA LEU A 240 2.93 -0.28 -1.82
C LEU A 240 2.14 -0.90 -2.98
N TYR A 241 2.75 -1.87 -3.62
CA TYR A 241 2.16 -2.65 -4.71
C TYR A 241 2.63 -4.10 -4.59
N ARG A 242 1.98 -5.02 -5.31
CA ARG A 242 2.35 -6.44 -5.28
C ARG A 242 3.55 -6.71 -6.20
N CYS A 243 4.56 -7.45 -5.72
CA CYS A 243 5.62 -7.95 -6.60
C CYS A 243 5.06 -8.90 -7.67
N ASP A 244 5.88 -9.19 -8.68
CA ASP A 244 5.60 -10.29 -9.58
C ASP A 244 5.63 -11.64 -8.85
N PRO A 245 4.66 -12.52 -9.11
CA PRO A 245 4.71 -13.89 -8.61
C PRO A 245 5.88 -14.64 -9.28
N PRO A 246 6.36 -15.74 -8.68
CA PRO A 246 7.36 -16.60 -9.31
C PRO A 246 6.92 -17.11 -10.70
N GLN A 247 5.61 -17.25 -10.91
CA GLN A 247 5.02 -17.60 -12.19
C GLN A 247 3.66 -16.91 -12.34
N HIS A 248 3.48 -16.20 -13.45
CA HIS A 248 2.19 -15.64 -13.83
C HIS A 248 1.26 -16.74 -14.36
N LYS A 249 0.04 -16.75 -13.84
CA LYS A 249 -1.07 -17.63 -14.22
C LYS A 249 -2.33 -16.82 -14.48
N LEU A 250 -2.97 -17.07 -15.62
CA LEU A 250 -4.23 -16.45 -16.03
C LEU A 250 -5.34 -16.84 -15.04
N GLY A 251 -6.13 -15.87 -14.59
CA GLY A 251 -7.21 -16.06 -13.62
C GLY A 251 -6.77 -16.23 -12.16
N GLU A 252 -5.47 -16.38 -11.89
CA GLU A 252 -4.92 -16.41 -10.51
C GLU A 252 -4.11 -15.14 -10.18
N THR A 253 -3.28 -14.69 -11.10
CA THR A 253 -2.33 -13.57 -10.88
C THR A 253 -2.52 -12.43 -11.88
N TYR A 254 -2.99 -12.73 -13.08
CA TYR A 254 -3.32 -11.72 -14.07
C TYR A 254 -4.57 -12.12 -14.86
N GLU A 255 -5.16 -11.14 -15.52
CA GLU A 255 -6.24 -11.27 -16.48
C GLU A 255 -5.94 -10.47 -17.74
N GLU A 256 -6.63 -10.81 -18.82
CA GLU A 256 -6.45 -10.18 -20.13
C GLU A 256 -7.75 -9.51 -20.59
N VAL A 257 -7.59 -8.31 -21.17
CA VAL A 257 -8.58 -7.78 -22.11
C VAL A 257 -8.47 -8.61 -23.39
N THR A 258 -9.58 -9.10 -23.91
CA THR A 258 -9.56 -9.92 -25.14
C THR A 258 -10.36 -9.29 -26.26
N ARG A 259 -9.89 -9.51 -27.50
CA ARG A 259 -10.56 -9.14 -28.76
C ARG A 259 -10.86 -7.64 -28.92
N LEU A 260 -9.99 -6.76 -28.41
CA LEU A 260 -10.09 -5.31 -28.62
C LEU A 260 -9.42 -4.87 -29.92
N LEU A 261 -8.16 -5.23 -30.16
CA LEU A 261 -7.42 -4.91 -31.39
C LEU A 261 -6.54 -6.11 -31.73
N GLN A 262 -7.11 -7.13 -32.38
CA GLN A 262 -6.36 -8.32 -32.75
C GLN A 262 -5.96 -8.30 -34.23
N GLY A 263 -4.73 -8.70 -34.55
CA GLY A 263 -4.30 -8.90 -35.92
C GLY A 263 -5.27 -9.81 -36.69
N TYR A 264 -5.70 -9.35 -37.86
CA TYR A 264 -6.73 -9.97 -38.68
C TYR A 264 -6.39 -9.84 -40.16
N ILE A 265 -6.49 -10.95 -40.90
CA ILE A 265 -6.26 -10.97 -42.33
C ILE A 265 -7.61 -10.91 -43.04
N GLU A 266 -7.80 -9.99 -43.98
CA GLU A 266 -9.02 -9.90 -44.79
C GLU A 266 -8.68 -9.53 -46.23
N ASN A 267 -9.43 -10.07 -47.19
CA ASN A 267 -9.24 -9.68 -48.59
C ASN A 267 -9.94 -8.36 -48.89
N GLU A 268 -9.35 -7.52 -49.74
CA GLU A 268 -9.95 -6.25 -50.17
C GLU A 268 -11.39 -6.42 -50.67
N VAL A 269 -11.68 -7.50 -51.40
CA VAL A 269 -13.01 -7.81 -51.94
C VAL A 269 -14.08 -7.98 -50.86
N ASP A 270 -13.70 -8.34 -49.64
CA ASP A 270 -14.61 -8.65 -48.54
C ASP A 270 -14.78 -7.46 -47.58
N MET A 271 -14.04 -6.37 -47.79
CA MET A 271 -14.01 -5.17 -46.95
C MET A 271 -14.79 -3.98 -47.53
N ASN A 272 -15.56 -4.18 -48.59
CA ASN A 272 -16.43 -3.17 -49.17
C ASN A 272 -17.76 -3.77 -49.67
N PRO A 273 -18.86 -2.99 -49.67
CA PRO A 273 -20.18 -3.48 -50.08
C PRO A 273 -20.25 -3.85 -51.57
N ASP A 274 -19.42 -3.23 -52.41
CA ASP A 274 -19.41 -3.47 -53.87
C ASP A 274 -18.69 -4.78 -54.25
N GLN A 275 -18.02 -5.43 -53.31
CA GLN A 275 -17.21 -6.62 -53.52
C GLN A 275 -16.18 -6.45 -54.66
N THR A 276 -15.42 -5.36 -54.59
CA THR A 276 -14.37 -5.00 -55.57
C THR A 276 -12.99 -4.84 -54.93
N CYS A 277 -11.94 -4.80 -55.75
CA CYS A 277 -10.55 -4.60 -55.31
C CYS A 277 -9.98 -3.37 -56.03
N LYS A 278 -10.74 -2.28 -56.04
CA LYS A 278 -10.35 -1.02 -56.71
C LYS A 278 -9.36 -0.21 -55.90
N GLU A 279 -9.41 -0.38 -54.58
CA GLU A 279 -8.59 0.34 -53.63
C GLU A 279 -7.32 -0.46 -53.33
N ASN A 280 -6.62 -0.10 -52.25
CA ASN A 280 -5.51 -0.89 -51.69
C ASN A 280 -5.75 -1.08 -50.19
N CYS A 281 -4.93 -1.91 -49.53
CA CYS A 281 -5.09 -2.17 -48.11
C CYS A 281 -5.09 -0.90 -47.23
N ALA A 282 -4.25 0.10 -47.54
CA ALA A 282 -4.13 1.32 -46.75
C ALA A 282 -5.36 2.25 -46.85
N TYR A 283 -6.22 2.07 -47.86
CA TYR A 283 -7.50 2.78 -47.96
C TYR A 283 -8.45 2.40 -46.81
N TYR A 284 -8.38 1.16 -46.33
CA TYR A 284 -9.28 0.63 -45.30
C TYR A 284 -8.78 0.99 -43.89
N THR A 285 -8.85 2.28 -43.55
CA THR A 285 -8.53 2.76 -42.19
C THR A 285 -9.60 2.36 -41.18
N LEU A 286 -10.86 2.27 -41.61
CA LEU A 286 -12.00 1.78 -40.83
C LEU A 286 -13.06 1.19 -41.75
N THR A 287 -13.41 -0.09 -41.56
CA THR A 287 -14.43 -0.81 -42.34
C THR A 287 -15.04 -1.97 -41.53
N GLU A 288 -15.85 -2.80 -42.15
CA GLU A 288 -16.39 -4.05 -41.61
C GLU A 288 -16.32 -5.16 -42.67
N SER A 289 -16.55 -6.40 -42.25
CA SER A 289 -16.56 -7.54 -43.17
C SER A 289 -17.94 -7.69 -43.84
N HIS A 290 -18.00 -7.41 -45.14
CA HIS A 290 -19.23 -7.39 -45.94
C HIS A 290 -19.58 -8.73 -46.60
N GLY A 291 -18.71 -9.72 -46.54
CA GLY A 291 -18.95 -10.99 -47.23
C GLY A 291 -17.84 -12.00 -47.02
N CYS A 292 -17.90 -13.05 -47.83
CA CYS A 292 -16.79 -13.98 -48.00
C CYS A 292 -16.79 -14.48 -49.43
N PHE A 293 -16.06 -13.78 -50.29
CA PHE A 293 -16.06 -14.01 -51.72
C PHE A 293 -15.58 -15.42 -52.04
N LYS A 294 -16.46 -16.20 -52.67
CA LYS A 294 -16.20 -17.60 -53.07
C LYS A 294 -15.66 -18.50 -51.95
N GLU A 295 -16.06 -18.25 -50.70
CA GLU A 295 -15.63 -19.04 -49.55
C GLU A 295 -14.09 -19.20 -49.48
N GLN A 296 -13.34 -18.13 -49.77
CA GLN A 296 -11.88 -18.12 -49.72
C GLN A 296 -11.37 -18.17 -48.25
N PHE A 297 -10.26 -17.51 -47.92
CA PHE A 297 -9.66 -17.61 -46.59
C PHE A 297 -10.61 -17.14 -45.48
N CYS A 298 -11.47 -16.16 -45.75
CA CYS A 298 -12.54 -15.70 -44.86
C CYS A 298 -13.44 -16.84 -44.30
N ALA A 299 -13.65 -17.94 -45.05
CA ALA A 299 -14.43 -19.08 -44.59
C ALA A 299 -13.64 -20.05 -43.69
N LYS A 300 -12.31 -19.93 -43.68
CA LYS A 300 -11.38 -20.80 -42.92
C LYS A 300 -10.95 -20.20 -41.58
N GLN A 301 -11.22 -18.92 -41.37
CA GLN A 301 -10.91 -18.19 -40.15
C GLN A 301 -12.16 -17.76 -39.39
N THR A 302 -11.98 -17.38 -38.13
CA THR A 302 -13.04 -16.70 -37.38
C THR A 302 -13.23 -15.31 -37.97
N LYS A 303 -14.45 -15.00 -38.44
CA LYS A 303 -14.81 -13.69 -38.96
C LYS A 303 -14.61 -12.60 -37.88
N CYS A 304 -14.14 -11.41 -38.28
CA CYS A 304 -14.24 -10.21 -37.45
C CYS A 304 -15.69 -9.70 -37.49
N LYS A 305 -16.40 -9.72 -36.35
CA LYS A 305 -17.83 -9.34 -36.30
C LYS A 305 -18.09 -7.87 -35.99
N GLY A 306 -17.06 -7.15 -35.54
CA GLY A 306 -17.13 -5.71 -35.31
C GLY A 306 -16.42 -4.95 -36.42
N ARG A 307 -15.46 -4.11 -36.04
CA ARG A 307 -14.78 -3.17 -36.93
C ARG A 307 -13.40 -3.70 -37.35
N ILE A 308 -13.06 -3.51 -38.61
CA ILE A 308 -11.74 -3.76 -39.19
C ILE A 308 -11.05 -2.40 -39.34
N ILE A 309 -9.86 -2.27 -38.79
CA ILE A 309 -9.19 -0.99 -38.54
C ILE A 309 -7.74 -1.08 -39.03
N ASP A 310 -7.20 0.03 -39.53
CA ASP A 310 -5.78 0.24 -39.84
C ASP A 310 -5.15 -0.91 -40.67
N CYS A 311 -5.78 -1.22 -41.80
CA CYS A 311 -5.30 -2.24 -42.73
C CYS A 311 -4.01 -1.84 -43.45
N ASN A 312 -3.10 -2.80 -43.61
CA ASN A 312 -1.82 -2.61 -44.30
C ASN A 312 -1.53 -3.79 -45.22
N TYR A 313 -0.86 -3.51 -46.35
CA TYR A 313 -0.32 -4.54 -47.22
C TYR A 313 1.09 -4.93 -46.76
N ILE A 314 1.37 -6.23 -46.68
CA ILE A 314 2.70 -6.75 -46.29
C ILE A 314 3.32 -7.55 -47.43
N ASP A 315 2.60 -8.57 -47.93
CA ASP A 315 2.98 -9.36 -49.10
C ASP A 315 1.72 -10.01 -49.71
N SER A 316 1.80 -10.46 -50.97
CA SER A 316 0.71 -11.12 -51.69
C SER A 316 0.42 -12.54 -51.18
N ASP A 317 1.47 -13.27 -50.80
CA ASP A 317 1.41 -14.70 -50.48
C ASP A 317 1.92 -14.96 -49.07
N MET A 318 1.19 -15.80 -48.32
CA MET A 318 1.51 -16.11 -46.93
C MET A 318 1.08 -17.51 -46.49
N TRP A 319 1.75 -18.03 -45.47
CA TRP A 319 1.39 -19.24 -44.74
C TRP A 319 0.96 -18.87 -43.32
N ILE A 320 -0.27 -19.25 -42.98
CA ILE A 320 -0.88 -18.87 -41.71
C ILE A 320 -0.98 -20.10 -40.83
N CYS A 321 -0.48 -20.00 -39.61
CA CYS A 321 -0.79 -20.96 -38.56
C CYS A 321 -1.98 -20.49 -37.74
N MET A 322 -3.12 -21.13 -37.94
CA MET A 322 -4.34 -20.83 -37.18
C MET A 322 -4.19 -21.26 -35.72
N ALA A 323 -4.62 -20.39 -34.80
CA ALA A 323 -4.65 -20.72 -33.38
C ALA A 323 -5.63 -21.86 -33.07
N GLY A 324 -5.47 -22.47 -31.89
CA GLY A 324 -6.37 -23.53 -31.40
C GLY A 324 -7.84 -23.09 -31.35
N LYS A 325 -8.79 -24.03 -31.54
CA LYS A 325 -10.24 -23.70 -31.56
C LYS A 325 -10.76 -23.06 -30.27
N ASN A 326 -10.13 -23.33 -29.13
CA ASN A 326 -10.47 -22.78 -27.83
C ASN A 326 -9.56 -21.61 -27.43
N SER A 327 -8.71 -21.14 -28.34
CA SER A 327 -7.83 -20.00 -28.09
C SER A 327 -8.60 -18.69 -28.28
N HIS A 328 -8.24 -17.67 -27.50
CA HIS A 328 -8.68 -16.29 -27.76
C HIS A 328 -7.92 -15.67 -28.94
N ARG A 329 -6.83 -16.30 -29.41
CA ARG A 329 -6.01 -15.86 -30.56
C ARG A 329 -6.66 -16.30 -31.88
N ARG A 330 -6.37 -15.58 -32.96
CA ARG A 330 -6.74 -15.97 -34.34
C ARG A 330 -5.62 -16.79 -34.99
N TYR A 331 -4.38 -16.36 -34.78
CA TYR A 331 -3.18 -16.96 -35.37
C TYR A 331 -2.12 -17.24 -34.29
N GLU A 332 -1.29 -18.26 -34.49
CA GLU A 332 -0.06 -18.42 -33.71
C GLU A 332 1.09 -17.64 -34.34
N TRP A 333 1.20 -17.70 -35.66
CA TRP A 333 2.17 -16.96 -36.47
C TRP A 333 1.70 -16.88 -37.94
N ILE A 334 2.27 -15.94 -38.68
CA ILE A 334 2.07 -15.75 -40.12
C ILE A 334 3.45 -15.59 -40.78
N GLU A 335 3.71 -16.34 -41.83
CA GLU A 335 4.96 -16.26 -42.59
C GLU A 335 4.66 -15.79 -44.02
N TYR A 336 5.31 -14.72 -44.45
CA TYR A 336 5.16 -14.14 -45.78
C TYR A 336 6.26 -14.63 -46.73
N GLU A 337 5.98 -14.65 -48.03
CA GLU A 337 6.93 -15.13 -49.05
C GLU A 337 8.22 -14.31 -49.13
N ASN A 338 8.18 -13.00 -48.85
CA ASN A 338 9.36 -12.16 -48.69
C ASN A 338 10.27 -12.51 -47.50
N GLY A 339 9.91 -13.52 -46.70
CA GLY A 339 10.68 -13.98 -45.54
C GLY A 339 10.37 -13.25 -44.23
N ARG A 340 9.41 -12.31 -44.21
CA ARG A 340 8.93 -11.70 -42.97
C ARG A 340 8.01 -12.67 -42.22
N THR A 341 8.23 -12.81 -40.93
CA THR A 341 7.35 -13.59 -40.04
C THR A 341 6.74 -12.68 -38.98
N LEU A 342 5.44 -12.81 -38.77
CA LEU A 342 4.72 -12.22 -37.64
C LEU A 342 4.46 -13.30 -36.60
N GLY A 343 4.82 -13.05 -35.35
CA GLY A 343 4.78 -14.04 -34.29
C GLY A 343 5.96 -15.02 -34.35
N GLN A 344 5.92 -16.04 -33.50
CA GLN A 344 7.00 -17.02 -33.39
C GLN A 344 6.70 -18.25 -34.26
N ALA A 345 7.34 -18.34 -35.42
CA ALA A 345 7.23 -19.51 -36.30
C ALA A 345 7.69 -20.79 -35.58
N GLY A 346 6.90 -21.85 -35.76
CA GLY A 346 7.13 -23.13 -35.12
C GLY A 346 6.10 -24.17 -35.58
N THR A 347 5.99 -25.26 -34.83
CA THR A 347 5.06 -26.34 -35.17
C THR A 347 3.61 -25.86 -35.15
N CYS A 348 2.91 -25.98 -36.27
CA CYS A 348 1.50 -25.63 -36.36
C CYS A 348 0.59 -26.85 -36.16
N THR A 349 -0.06 -26.95 -35.00
CA THR A 349 -0.89 -28.13 -34.63
C THR A 349 -2.07 -28.33 -35.59
N ARG A 350 -2.62 -27.25 -36.15
CA ARG A 350 -3.77 -27.31 -37.08
C ARG A 350 -3.35 -27.42 -38.55
N GLY A 351 -2.06 -27.52 -38.83
CA GLY A 351 -1.50 -27.36 -40.16
C GLY A 351 -1.49 -25.90 -40.62
N THR A 352 -0.66 -25.61 -41.60
CA THR A 352 -0.55 -24.28 -42.20
C THR A 352 -1.56 -24.11 -43.32
N THR A 353 -2.14 -22.92 -43.44
CA THR A 353 -3.02 -22.55 -44.56
C THR A 353 -2.28 -21.58 -45.47
N LYS A 354 -2.06 -21.97 -46.72
CA LYS A 354 -1.55 -21.04 -47.74
C LYS A 354 -2.67 -20.10 -48.19
N VAL A 355 -2.36 -18.82 -48.27
CA VAL A 355 -3.26 -17.76 -48.72
C VAL A 355 -2.53 -16.93 -49.77
N ASP A 356 -3.12 -16.87 -50.95
CA ASP A 356 -2.54 -16.22 -52.13
C ASP A 356 -3.46 -15.09 -52.60
N SER A 357 -2.87 -13.92 -52.86
CA SER A 357 -3.56 -12.81 -53.53
C SER A 357 -3.81 -13.16 -54.99
N TRP A 358 -4.82 -12.55 -55.61
CA TRP A 358 -5.28 -13.00 -56.93
C TRP A 358 -5.76 -11.86 -57.83
N TRP A 359 -5.81 -12.12 -59.13
CA TRP A 359 -6.25 -11.15 -60.13
C TRP A 359 -7.70 -11.39 -60.56
N LYS A 360 -8.54 -10.36 -60.46
CA LYS A 360 -9.88 -10.34 -61.06
C LYS A 360 -9.76 -9.85 -62.51
N TRP A 361 -10.16 -10.70 -63.45
CA TRP A 361 -10.12 -10.43 -64.90
C TRP A 361 -8.75 -9.97 -65.44
N ASN A 362 -7.65 -10.34 -64.76
CA ASN A 362 -6.28 -9.89 -65.06
C ASN A 362 -6.08 -8.35 -65.03
N LEU A 363 -7.00 -7.60 -64.40
CA LEU A 363 -6.98 -6.13 -64.39
C LEU A 363 -7.00 -5.53 -62.98
N LEU A 364 -7.64 -6.18 -62.01
CA LEU A 364 -7.65 -5.74 -60.62
C LEU A 364 -6.98 -6.79 -59.73
N HIS A 365 -5.97 -6.39 -58.97
CA HIS A 365 -5.33 -7.25 -57.97
C HIS A 365 -6.11 -7.17 -56.66
N CYS A 366 -6.49 -8.32 -56.11
CA CYS A 366 -7.20 -8.45 -54.85
C CYS A 366 -6.22 -8.97 -53.79
N SER A 367 -5.67 -8.05 -53.02
CA SER A 367 -4.67 -8.36 -52.01
C SER A 367 -5.33 -8.85 -50.72
N TYR A 368 -4.61 -9.68 -49.97
CA TYR A 368 -4.92 -9.91 -48.56
C TYR A 368 -4.23 -8.84 -47.72
N CYS A 369 -5.02 -8.17 -46.89
CA CYS A 369 -4.57 -7.10 -46.01
C CYS A 369 -4.42 -7.63 -44.59
N PHE A 370 -3.39 -7.14 -43.89
CA PHE A 370 -3.25 -7.36 -42.46
C PHE A 370 -3.77 -6.12 -41.72
N CYS A 371 -4.82 -6.31 -40.92
CA CYS A 371 -5.58 -5.27 -40.25
C CYS A 371 -5.67 -5.57 -38.75
N LEU A 372 -6.27 -4.66 -37.99
CA LEU A 372 -6.72 -4.89 -36.62
C LEU A 372 -8.23 -5.14 -36.60
N CYS A 373 -8.66 -6.13 -35.83
CA CYS A 373 -10.06 -6.44 -35.59
C CYS A 373 -10.44 -6.01 -34.18
N GLU A 374 -11.41 -5.11 -34.11
CA GLU A 374 -12.20 -4.85 -32.92
C GLU A 374 -13.46 -5.72 -32.99
N ASP A 375 -13.50 -6.80 -32.22
CA ASP A 375 -14.59 -7.79 -32.34
C ASP A 375 -15.90 -7.28 -31.69
N ASP A 376 -16.98 -8.03 -31.88
CA ASP A 376 -18.29 -7.69 -31.32
C ASP A 376 -18.36 -7.85 -29.79
N ILE A 377 -19.32 -7.13 -29.20
CA ILE A 377 -19.56 -7.16 -27.74
C ILE A 377 -19.95 -8.54 -27.21
N GLN A 378 -20.38 -9.48 -28.05
CA GLN A 378 -20.78 -10.82 -27.62
C GLN A 378 -19.58 -11.72 -27.35
N SER A 379 -18.48 -11.50 -28.05
CA SER A 379 -17.30 -12.37 -27.98
C SER A 379 -16.09 -11.74 -27.28
N SER A 380 -16.07 -10.41 -27.11
CA SER A 380 -15.00 -9.68 -26.43
C SER A 380 -15.12 -9.70 -24.90
N GLU A 381 -13.99 -9.57 -24.21
CA GLU A 381 -13.92 -9.42 -22.74
C GLU A 381 -13.15 -8.14 -22.40
N ARG A 382 -13.80 -6.99 -22.61
CA ARG A 382 -13.16 -5.66 -22.60
C ARG A 382 -13.97 -4.60 -21.85
N PHE A 383 -14.70 -5.02 -20.82
CA PHE A 383 -15.64 -4.18 -20.09
C PHE A 383 -15.11 -3.84 -18.70
N PHE A 384 -15.23 -2.58 -18.28
CA PHE A 384 -14.83 -2.11 -16.95
C PHE A 384 -16.03 -1.59 -16.19
N SER A 385 -16.24 -2.06 -14.98
CA SER A 385 -17.29 -1.57 -14.09
C SER A 385 -17.01 -0.13 -13.66
N LEU A 386 -18.03 0.72 -13.78
CA LEU A 386 -18.05 2.10 -13.26
C LEU A 386 -18.71 2.18 -11.88
N ARG A 387 -19.23 1.06 -11.36
CA ARG A 387 -19.80 0.98 -10.01
C ARG A 387 -18.72 1.17 -8.94
N GLU A 388 -19.08 1.90 -7.89
CA GLU A 388 -18.20 2.16 -6.76
C GLU A 388 -18.00 0.94 -5.85
N ALA A 389 -16.82 0.84 -5.26
CA ALA A 389 -16.49 -0.11 -4.21
C ALA A 389 -16.15 0.69 -2.94
N THR A 390 -17.05 0.69 -1.96
CA THR A 390 -16.95 1.51 -0.74
C THR A 390 -17.02 0.64 0.51
N ALA A 391 -16.26 1.01 1.54
CA ALA A 391 -16.37 0.44 2.87
C ALA A 391 -17.65 0.94 3.56
N ASP A 392 -18.15 0.17 4.53
CA ASP A 392 -19.28 0.58 5.37
C ASP A 392 -18.89 1.67 6.39
N VAL A 393 -18.78 2.91 5.92
CA VAL A 393 -18.35 4.07 6.72
C VAL A 393 -19.27 4.36 7.91
N GLU A 394 -20.56 4.06 7.80
CA GLU A 394 -21.54 4.20 8.90
C GLU A 394 -21.24 3.25 10.05
N LYS A 395 -20.59 2.11 9.76
CA LYS A 395 -20.07 1.16 10.77
C LYS A 395 -18.59 1.37 11.09
N ASN A 396 -18.08 2.58 10.83
CA ASN A 396 -16.69 2.96 11.11
C ASN A 396 -15.65 2.09 10.39
N LYS A 397 -15.98 1.62 9.17
CA LYS A 397 -15.08 0.81 8.37
C LYS A 397 -14.31 1.63 7.34
N VAL A 398 -13.07 1.20 7.10
CA VAL A 398 -12.12 1.81 6.16
C VAL A 398 -11.63 0.77 5.17
N VAL A 399 -11.11 1.22 4.03
CA VAL A 399 -10.45 0.33 3.06
C VAL A 399 -9.12 -0.13 3.65
N THR A 400 -8.86 -1.43 3.57
CA THR A 400 -7.64 -2.09 4.07
C THR A 400 -6.90 -2.88 2.98
N GLY A 401 -7.49 -3.00 1.80
CA GLY A 401 -6.88 -3.65 0.65
C GLY A 401 -7.61 -3.34 -0.65
N LEU A 402 -6.94 -3.54 -1.78
CA LEU A 402 -7.44 -3.26 -3.11
C LEU A 402 -6.94 -4.32 -4.10
N ARG A 403 -7.79 -4.67 -5.06
CA ARG A 403 -7.42 -5.43 -6.26
C ARG A 403 -8.37 -5.16 -7.42
N LEU A 404 -7.91 -5.47 -8.63
CA LEU A 404 -8.81 -5.70 -9.76
C LEU A 404 -9.21 -7.18 -9.79
N VAL A 405 -10.44 -7.45 -10.15
CA VAL A 405 -10.92 -8.82 -10.41
C VAL A 405 -11.75 -8.83 -11.68
N LYS A 406 -11.70 -9.93 -12.41
CA LYS A 406 -12.59 -10.16 -13.54
C LYS A 406 -13.70 -11.11 -13.11
N TYR A 407 -14.95 -10.72 -13.35
CA TYR A 407 -16.09 -11.61 -13.18
C TYR A 407 -16.87 -11.66 -14.50
N GLY A 408 -16.98 -12.87 -15.06
CA GLY A 408 -17.43 -13.03 -16.43
C GLY A 408 -16.52 -12.23 -17.37
N ARG A 409 -17.07 -11.19 -17.99
CA ARG A 409 -16.38 -10.36 -18.99
C ARG A 409 -16.05 -8.96 -18.47
N VAL A 410 -16.38 -8.66 -17.22
CA VAL A 410 -16.30 -7.32 -16.63
C VAL A 410 -15.18 -7.28 -15.57
N PHE A 411 -14.32 -6.28 -15.68
CA PHE A 411 -13.31 -5.94 -14.68
C PHE A 411 -13.93 -5.05 -13.59
N HIS A 412 -13.75 -5.44 -12.34
CA HIS A 412 -14.25 -4.73 -11.17
C HIS A 412 -13.09 -4.33 -10.26
N LEU A 413 -13.21 -3.16 -9.65
CA LEU A 413 -12.47 -2.83 -8.44
C LEU A 413 -13.10 -3.60 -7.27
N GLN A 414 -12.27 -4.21 -6.45
CA GLN A 414 -12.69 -4.85 -5.21
C GLN A 414 -11.82 -4.36 -4.06
N ILE A 415 -12.47 -4.00 -2.96
CA ILE A 415 -11.79 -3.58 -1.73
C ILE A 415 -11.90 -4.66 -0.64
N SER A 416 -10.93 -4.66 0.26
CA SER A 416 -11.06 -5.25 1.59
C SER A 416 -11.40 -4.13 2.58
N GLU A 417 -12.25 -4.41 3.56
CA GLU A 417 -12.61 -3.46 4.60
C GLU A 417 -12.25 -3.99 6.00
N GLY A 418 -11.86 -3.08 6.88
CA GLY A 418 -11.58 -3.32 8.29
C GLY A 418 -12.16 -2.22 9.17
N THR A 419 -12.20 -2.45 10.48
CA THR A 419 -12.77 -1.49 11.44
C THR A 419 -11.68 -0.55 11.94
N LEU A 420 -11.91 0.77 11.78
CA LEU A 420 -11.05 1.79 12.34
C LEU A 420 -11.28 1.90 13.86
N GLY A 421 -10.19 1.96 14.60
CA GLY A 421 -10.15 2.19 16.04
C GLY A 421 -9.35 3.45 16.38
N GLU A 422 -9.19 3.67 17.68
CA GLU A 422 -8.47 4.82 18.22
C GLU A 422 -7.05 4.93 17.67
N ARG A 423 -6.59 6.16 17.49
CA ARG A 423 -5.24 6.55 17.07
C ARG A 423 -4.76 5.83 15.80
N GLY A 424 -5.67 5.59 14.87
CA GLY A 424 -5.39 4.98 13.57
C GLY A 424 -5.22 3.46 13.59
N SER A 425 -5.49 2.79 14.72
CA SER A 425 -5.46 1.34 14.77
C SER A 425 -6.54 0.73 13.86
N VAL A 426 -6.21 -0.34 13.15
CA VAL A 426 -7.16 -1.04 12.28
C VAL A 426 -7.29 -2.48 12.72
N THR A 427 -8.53 -2.95 12.83
CA THR A 427 -8.85 -4.37 12.99
C THR A 427 -9.18 -4.94 11.62
N PRO A 428 -8.38 -5.89 11.08
CA PRO A 428 -8.63 -6.46 9.77
C PRO A 428 -10.04 -7.06 9.65
N GLY A 429 -10.63 -6.93 8.47
CA GLY A 429 -11.91 -7.55 8.15
C GLY A 429 -11.81 -8.46 6.94
N SER A 430 -12.63 -8.20 5.92
CA SER A 430 -12.80 -9.11 4.79
C SER A 430 -13.03 -8.36 3.48
N TRP A 431 -12.70 -9.02 2.39
CA TRP A 431 -13.03 -8.59 1.03
C TRP A 431 -14.53 -8.34 0.87
N VAL A 432 -14.90 -7.13 0.48
CA VAL A 432 -16.29 -6.76 0.18
C VAL A 432 -16.70 -7.47 -1.12
N PRO A 433 -17.86 -8.15 -1.16
CA PRO A 433 -18.34 -8.76 -2.39
C PRO A 433 -18.50 -7.75 -3.51
N ILE A 434 -17.99 -8.07 -4.70
CA ILE A 434 -18.20 -7.23 -5.89
C ILE A 434 -19.67 -7.18 -6.27
N GLN A 435 -20.09 -6.04 -6.82
CA GLN A 435 -21.40 -5.86 -7.43
C GLN A 435 -21.43 -6.53 -8.81
N LYS A 436 -21.68 -7.84 -8.85
CA LYS A 436 -21.68 -8.66 -10.08
C LYS A 436 -22.84 -8.27 -11.00
N PHE A 437 -22.58 -8.19 -12.30
CA PHE A 437 -23.58 -8.06 -13.35
C PHE A 437 -23.02 -8.57 -14.69
N ASP A 438 -23.89 -9.01 -15.60
CA ASP A 438 -23.55 -9.15 -17.02
C ASP A 438 -24.08 -7.95 -17.83
N ILE A 439 -23.33 -7.53 -18.84
CA ILE A 439 -23.68 -6.39 -19.69
C ILE A 439 -24.96 -6.59 -20.51
N SER A 440 -25.43 -7.83 -20.68
CA SER A 440 -26.67 -8.16 -21.39
C SER A 440 -27.90 -8.14 -20.48
N GLU A 441 -27.73 -7.96 -19.17
CA GLU A 441 -28.84 -7.91 -18.22
C GLU A 441 -29.68 -6.63 -18.40
N ILE A 442 -31.00 -6.78 -18.24
CA ILE A 442 -31.94 -5.66 -18.35
C ILE A 442 -31.65 -4.64 -17.25
N GLY A 443 -31.45 -3.38 -17.64
CA GLY A 443 -31.23 -2.27 -16.73
C GLY A 443 -29.76 -1.91 -16.54
N ILE A 444 -28.82 -2.74 -17.00
CA ILE A 444 -27.39 -2.42 -17.06
C ILE A 444 -27.13 -1.51 -18.26
N ARG A 445 -26.44 -0.38 -18.05
CA ARG A 445 -26.23 0.64 -19.09
C ARG A 445 -24.75 1.01 -19.23
N GLU A 446 -24.30 1.05 -20.49
CA GLU A 446 -22.99 1.59 -20.83
C GLU A 446 -22.89 3.08 -20.47
N GLY A 447 -21.74 3.51 -19.95
CA GLY A 447 -21.49 4.86 -19.45
C GLY A 447 -22.07 5.14 -18.07
N VAL A 448 -22.86 4.22 -17.50
CA VAL A 448 -23.42 4.32 -16.14
C VAL A 448 -22.90 3.18 -15.26
N ASP A 449 -23.12 1.94 -15.67
CA ASP A 449 -22.70 0.74 -14.93
C ASP A 449 -21.33 0.23 -15.38
N TYR A 450 -21.03 0.35 -16.67
CA TYR A 450 -19.78 -0.14 -17.26
C TYR A 450 -19.32 0.71 -18.45
N HIS A 451 -18.06 0.56 -18.81
CA HIS A 451 -17.45 1.11 -20.02
C HIS A 451 -16.96 -0.03 -20.92
N THR A 452 -17.18 0.07 -22.23
CA THR A 452 -16.59 -0.83 -23.23
C THR A 452 -15.34 -0.19 -23.82
N LEU A 453 -14.20 -0.86 -23.72
CA LEU A 453 -13.03 -0.41 -24.48
C LEU A 453 -13.33 -0.53 -25.98
N THR A 454 -13.02 0.54 -26.70
CA THR A 454 -13.11 0.63 -28.16
C THR A 454 -11.84 1.28 -28.69
N TYR A 455 -11.57 1.22 -29.98
CA TYR A 455 -10.43 1.86 -30.61
C TYR A 455 -10.29 3.31 -30.13
N GLU A 456 -11.35 4.11 -30.14
CA GLU A 456 -11.28 5.51 -29.75
C GLU A 456 -11.29 5.74 -28.23
N ARG A 457 -11.70 4.76 -27.42
CA ARG A 457 -11.92 4.90 -25.96
C ARG A 457 -11.28 3.75 -25.20
N ARG A 458 -9.96 3.64 -25.34
CA ARG A 458 -9.12 2.57 -24.76
C ARG A 458 -8.04 3.08 -23.79
N ALA A 459 -8.11 4.35 -23.40
CA ALA A 459 -7.16 4.93 -22.46
C ALA A 459 -7.60 4.68 -21.01
N ILE A 460 -6.64 4.40 -20.14
CA ILE A 460 -6.79 4.39 -18.69
C ILE A 460 -5.74 5.28 -18.08
N ASP A 461 -6.15 6.01 -17.06
CA ASP A 461 -5.31 6.94 -16.35
C ASP A 461 -4.50 6.27 -15.25
N LEU A 462 -3.22 6.64 -15.19
CA LEU A 462 -2.24 6.15 -14.24
C LEU A 462 -2.10 7.18 -13.12
N ASP A 463 -3.14 7.28 -12.30
CA ASP A 463 -3.20 8.23 -11.19
C ASP A 463 -2.89 7.56 -9.86
N GLU A 464 -1.98 8.20 -9.13
CA GLU A 464 -1.68 7.92 -7.73
C GLU A 464 -2.34 9.00 -6.87
N LEU A 465 -3.42 8.67 -6.17
CA LEU A 465 -4.23 9.63 -5.41
C LEU A 465 -4.07 9.40 -3.90
N ASP A 466 -4.00 10.50 -3.15
CA ASP A 466 -3.91 10.46 -1.71
C ASP A 466 -4.91 11.40 -1.04
N SER A 467 -5.36 11.01 0.14
CA SER A 467 -6.28 11.82 0.92
C SER A 467 -5.54 12.98 1.62
N PRO A 468 -6.22 14.12 1.85
CA PRO A 468 -5.71 15.17 2.70
C PRO A 468 -5.40 14.67 4.12
N SER A 469 -4.65 15.47 4.89
CA SER A 469 -4.40 15.18 6.31
C SER A 469 -5.70 14.95 7.09
N LEU A 470 -5.67 14.04 8.06
CA LEU A 470 -6.84 13.62 8.87
C LEU A 470 -8.00 13.04 8.05
N HIS A 471 -7.72 12.49 6.87
CA HIS A 471 -8.67 11.72 6.08
C HIS A 471 -8.10 10.34 5.76
N VAL A 472 -9.00 9.39 5.47
CA VAL A 472 -8.68 8.00 5.19
C VAL A 472 -9.42 7.49 3.96
N LEU A 473 -8.84 6.48 3.33
CA LEU A 473 -9.42 5.81 2.17
C LEU A 473 -10.65 4.98 2.59
N THR A 474 -11.77 5.25 1.95
CA THR A 474 -13.06 4.59 2.24
C THR A 474 -13.76 4.04 1.00
N GLY A 475 -13.19 4.23 -0.19
CA GLY A 475 -13.70 3.62 -1.41
C GLY A 475 -12.89 4.00 -2.64
N VAL A 476 -13.22 3.34 -3.74
CA VAL A 476 -12.61 3.55 -5.05
C VAL A 476 -13.66 3.38 -6.15
N ARG A 477 -13.48 4.02 -7.30
CA ARG A 477 -14.29 3.76 -8.50
C ARG A 477 -13.54 4.15 -9.77
N PHE A 478 -14.05 3.67 -10.90
CA PHE A 478 -13.73 4.25 -12.20
C PHE A 478 -14.83 5.21 -12.65
N ARG A 479 -14.44 6.26 -13.36
CA ARG A 479 -15.36 7.18 -14.04
C ARG A 479 -14.84 7.47 -15.44
N MET A 480 -15.74 7.70 -16.39
CA MET A 480 -15.35 8.20 -17.71
C MET A 480 -15.25 9.72 -17.70
N ILE A 481 -14.12 10.26 -18.13
CA ILE A 481 -13.98 11.67 -18.52
C ILE A 481 -13.37 11.67 -19.93
N GLY A 482 -14.11 12.19 -20.90
CA GLY A 482 -13.75 12.05 -22.32
C GLY A 482 -13.61 10.58 -22.76
N ALA A 483 -12.44 10.24 -23.28
CA ALA A 483 -12.09 8.91 -23.79
C ALA A 483 -11.34 8.02 -22.78
N HIS A 484 -11.10 8.53 -21.56
CA HIS A 484 -10.26 7.89 -20.55
C HIS A 484 -11.10 7.28 -19.42
N LEU A 485 -10.64 6.12 -18.92
CA LEU A 485 -11.04 5.59 -17.62
C LEU A 485 -10.21 6.28 -16.53
N HIS A 486 -10.86 7.18 -15.78
CA HIS A 486 -10.28 7.88 -14.64
C HIS A 486 -10.49 7.07 -13.36
N PHE A 487 -9.43 6.95 -12.56
CA PHE A 487 -9.51 6.36 -11.22
C PHE A 487 -9.83 7.43 -10.18
N GLU A 488 -10.75 7.15 -9.26
CA GLU A 488 -11.12 8.05 -8.17
C GLU A 488 -11.08 7.32 -6.83
N ILE A 489 -10.69 8.04 -5.78
CA ILE A 489 -10.74 7.55 -4.40
C ILE A 489 -11.82 8.28 -3.60
N ARG A 490 -12.47 7.59 -2.67
CA ARG A 490 -13.36 8.20 -1.69
C ARG A 490 -12.58 8.44 -0.40
N SER A 491 -12.45 9.70 -0.05
CA SER A 491 -11.75 10.19 1.14
C SER A 491 -12.75 10.60 2.20
N THR A 492 -12.59 10.12 3.43
CA THR A 492 -13.47 10.43 4.55
C THR A 492 -12.66 10.99 5.72
N PRO A 493 -13.01 12.16 6.27
CA PRO A 493 -12.34 12.68 7.45
C PRO A 493 -12.58 11.80 8.68
N PHE A 494 -11.62 11.79 9.59
CA PHE A 494 -11.74 11.06 10.84
C PHE A 494 -11.09 11.82 12.00
N ASN A 495 -11.56 11.54 13.21
CA ASN A 495 -10.91 12.00 14.42
C ASN A 495 -9.82 11.01 14.82
N PHE A 496 -8.55 11.44 14.81
CA PHE A 496 -7.42 10.55 15.07
C PHE A 496 -7.49 9.89 16.44
N THR A 497 -7.68 10.66 17.52
CA THR A 497 -7.76 10.11 18.88
C THR A 497 -8.83 9.04 19.03
N THR A 498 -10.07 9.35 18.64
CA THR A 498 -11.22 8.45 18.86
C THR A 498 -11.39 7.39 17.77
N GLY A 499 -10.71 7.55 16.62
CA GLY A 499 -10.88 6.67 15.48
C GLY A 499 -12.24 6.77 14.77
N ARG A 500 -13.01 7.83 15.01
CA ARG A 500 -14.36 7.97 14.45
C ARG A 500 -14.35 8.66 13.09
N LEU A 501 -14.96 8.03 12.10
CA LEU A 501 -15.21 8.62 10.77
C LEU A 501 -16.30 9.70 10.84
N SER A 502 -16.30 10.62 9.86
CA SER A 502 -17.38 11.57 9.59
C SER A 502 -17.98 11.31 8.20
N PRO A 503 -18.88 10.31 8.07
CA PRO A 503 -19.42 9.86 6.78
C PRO A 503 -20.09 10.96 5.96
N GLU A 504 -20.73 11.92 6.62
CA GLU A 504 -21.44 13.04 6.01
C GLU A 504 -20.49 14.03 5.28
N ARG A 505 -19.18 13.89 5.51
CA ARG A 505 -18.12 14.70 4.90
C ARG A 505 -17.24 13.90 3.94
N SER A 506 -17.65 12.70 3.56
CA SER A 506 -16.95 11.94 2.51
C SER A 506 -16.94 12.72 1.20
N GLN A 507 -15.82 12.67 0.49
CA GLN A 507 -15.66 13.27 -0.83
C GLN A 507 -14.92 12.34 -1.79
N TRP A 508 -15.27 12.42 -3.08
CA TRP A 508 -14.49 11.77 -4.14
C TRP A 508 -13.35 12.70 -4.54
N ILE A 509 -12.14 12.15 -4.59
CA ILE A 509 -10.92 12.81 -5.04
C ILE A 509 -10.53 12.17 -6.36
N SER A 510 -10.24 13.02 -7.35
CA SER A 510 -9.85 12.64 -8.69
C SER A 510 -8.75 13.58 -9.19
N ASN A 511 -7.98 13.11 -10.18
CA ASN A 511 -7.21 14.00 -11.04
C ASN A 511 -8.05 14.30 -12.27
N ASP A 512 -8.61 15.50 -12.37
CA ASP A 512 -9.47 15.91 -13.49
C ASP A 512 -8.69 16.55 -14.64
N ASN A 513 -7.37 16.35 -14.68
CA ASN A 513 -6.56 16.80 -15.80
C ASN A 513 -7.01 16.10 -17.10
N THR A 514 -7.19 16.85 -18.18
CA THR A 514 -7.69 16.34 -19.47
C THR A 514 -6.83 16.86 -20.62
N GLU A 515 -7.02 16.34 -21.83
CA GLU A 515 -6.33 16.82 -23.03
C GLU A 515 -6.50 18.33 -23.28
N GLY A 516 -7.62 18.92 -22.81
CA GLY A 516 -7.92 20.34 -22.95
C GLY A 516 -7.42 21.23 -21.80
N ALA A 517 -6.76 20.67 -20.80
CA ALA A 517 -6.21 21.43 -19.67
C ALA A 517 -4.92 22.17 -20.06
N GLU A 518 -4.50 23.15 -19.24
CA GLU A 518 -3.25 23.90 -19.48
C GLU A 518 -2.01 23.01 -19.51
N LYS A 519 -2.02 21.90 -18.77
CA LYS A 519 -0.96 20.89 -18.73
C LYS A 519 -1.58 19.50 -18.90
N PRO A 520 -1.85 19.03 -20.11
CA PRO A 520 -2.49 17.74 -20.31
C PRO A 520 -1.61 16.59 -19.84
N ARG A 521 -2.27 15.48 -19.48
CA ARG A 521 -1.61 14.22 -19.09
C ARG A 521 -0.64 13.75 -20.18
N SER A 522 0.46 13.13 -19.76
CA SER A 522 1.42 12.55 -20.71
C SER A 522 1.12 11.07 -21.00
N ARG A 523 1.25 10.67 -22.26
CA ARG A 523 1.07 9.27 -22.68
C ARG A 523 2.29 8.43 -22.30
N LEU A 524 2.08 7.30 -21.64
CA LEU A 524 3.07 6.25 -21.49
C LEU A 524 3.07 5.36 -22.74
N GLU A 525 4.09 5.52 -23.58
CA GLU A 525 4.20 4.75 -24.83
C GLU A 525 4.81 3.36 -24.62
N LEU A 526 4.09 2.34 -25.07
CA LEU A 526 4.58 0.97 -25.11
C LEU A 526 5.42 0.72 -26.37
N TYR A 527 6.74 0.56 -26.20
CA TYR A 527 7.65 0.28 -27.31
C TYR A 527 7.80 -1.22 -27.58
N LYS A 528 7.31 -1.66 -28.75
CA LYS A 528 7.29 -3.05 -29.22
C LYS A 528 6.73 -4.01 -28.15
N PRO A 529 5.48 -3.80 -27.68
CA PRO A 529 4.99 -4.53 -26.53
C PRO A 529 4.70 -6.00 -26.86
N ASP A 530 5.42 -6.93 -26.24
CA ASP A 530 5.10 -8.37 -26.30
C ASP A 530 4.31 -8.81 -25.06
N ILE A 531 3.87 -10.06 -25.02
CA ILE A 531 3.17 -10.67 -23.89
C ILE A 531 4.02 -10.57 -22.61
N PRO A 532 3.55 -9.91 -21.54
CA PRO A 532 4.36 -9.62 -20.37
C PRO A 532 4.79 -10.87 -19.59
N THR A 533 4.03 -11.97 -19.68
CA THR A 533 4.34 -13.24 -19.00
C THR A 533 5.49 -14.03 -19.64
N ARG A 534 5.96 -13.64 -20.83
CA ARG A 534 7.16 -14.23 -21.47
C ARG A 534 8.46 -13.72 -20.84
N LYS A 535 8.44 -12.59 -20.13
CA LYS A 535 9.60 -12.06 -19.40
C LYS A 535 9.86 -12.88 -18.14
N VAL A 536 11.12 -13.25 -17.94
CA VAL A 536 11.58 -13.96 -16.73
C VAL A 536 11.92 -12.99 -15.58
N SER A 537 12.30 -11.75 -15.91
CA SER A 537 12.60 -10.71 -14.93
C SER A 537 11.34 -9.99 -14.46
N SER A 538 11.30 -9.64 -13.17
CA SER A 538 10.22 -8.78 -12.65
C SER A 538 10.19 -7.43 -13.35
N LEU A 539 8.97 -6.92 -13.56
CA LEU A 539 8.69 -5.64 -14.19
C LEU A 539 8.55 -4.55 -13.12
N PRO A 540 9.43 -3.53 -13.13
CA PRO A 540 9.33 -2.40 -12.20
C PRO A 540 8.12 -1.52 -12.53
N VAL A 541 7.72 -0.68 -11.59
CA VAL A 541 6.81 0.44 -11.88
C VAL A 541 7.55 1.44 -12.76
N ASP A 542 7.03 1.69 -13.96
CA ASP A 542 7.60 2.62 -14.95
C ASP A 542 6.68 3.82 -15.24
N SER A 543 5.45 3.79 -14.76
CA SER A 543 4.53 4.93 -14.80
C SER A 543 4.81 5.97 -13.73
N GLN A 544 4.32 7.19 -13.96
CA GLN A 544 4.25 8.28 -13.01
C GLN A 544 2.81 8.77 -12.87
N HIS A 545 2.49 9.45 -11.77
CA HIS A 545 1.24 10.20 -11.61
C HIS A 545 1.04 11.17 -12.79
N ASP A 546 -0.22 11.41 -13.16
CA ASP A 546 -0.61 12.31 -14.28
C ASP A 546 -0.17 11.78 -15.67
N GLN A 547 -0.09 10.46 -15.79
CA GLN A 547 0.07 9.76 -17.06
C GLN A 547 -1.18 9.00 -17.46
N TYR A 548 -1.24 8.58 -18.71
CA TYR A 548 -2.23 7.62 -19.19
C TYR A 548 -1.58 6.59 -20.12
N ILE A 549 -2.20 5.43 -20.22
CA ILE A 549 -1.80 4.38 -21.15
C ILE A 549 -3.01 3.90 -21.92
N GLU A 550 -2.79 3.47 -23.15
CA GLU A 550 -3.83 2.88 -23.97
C GLU A 550 -3.67 1.36 -24.03
N PHE A 551 -4.81 0.66 -24.00
CA PHE A 551 -4.83 -0.74 -24.41
C PHE A 551 -4.58 -0.82 -25.92
N VAL A 552 -3.56 -1.55 -26.33
CA VAL A 552 -3.14 -1.72 -27.73
C VAL A 552 -2.92 -3.19 -28.04
N ASN A 553 -2.72 -3.50 -29.32
CA ASN A 553 -2.28 -4.82 -29.72
C ASN A 553 -0.82 -5.09 -29.29
N SER A 554 -0.50 -6.36 -29.06
CA SER A 554 0.89 -6.82 -28.99
C SER A 554 1.62 -6.55 -30.31
N ASP A 555 2.95 -6.54 -30.26
CA ASP A 555 3.80 -6.26 -31.40
C ASP A 555 3.53 -7.24 -32.56
N PHE A 556 3.54 -6.71 -33.79
CA PHE A 556 3.27 -7.51 -34.98
C PHE A 556 4.31 -8.61 -35.17
N ASP A 557 5.59 -8.29 -35.03
CA ASP A 557 6.66 -9.24 -35.29
C ASP A 557 6.78 -10.25 -34.12
N ALA A 558 6.58 -9.81 -32.87
CA ALA A 558 6.70 -10.68 -31.69
C ALA A 558 5.50 -11.62 -31.47
N ASP A 559 4.28 -11.18 -31.82
CA ASP A 559 3.06 -11.88 -31.44
C ASP A 559 1.92 -11.81 -32.47
N ALA A 560 2.20 -11.33 -33.70
CA ALA A 560 1.20 -11.15 -34.74
C ALA A 560 -0.02 -10.31 -34.30
N ALA A 561 0.19 -9.37 -33.34
CA ALA A 561 -0.88 -8.58 -32.73
C ALA A 561 -2.05 -9.38 -32.14
N GLN A 562 -1.80 -10.57 -31.61
CA GLN A 562 -2.88 -11.47 -31.19
C GLN A 562 -3.37 -11.25 -29.76
N SER A 563 -2.62 -10.51 -28.94
CA SER A 563 -2.98 -10.16 -27.56
C SER A 563 -3.25 -8.67 -27.41
N THR A 564 -4.10 -8.29 -26.46
CA THR A 564 -4.28 -6.89 -26.05
C THR A 564 -3.48 -6.65 -24.78
N VAL A 565 -2.68 -5.59 -24.78
CA VAL A 565 -1.76 -5.20 -23.70
C VAL A 565 -2.02 -3.75 -23.30
N PRO A 566 -1.78 -3.35 -22.04
CA PRO A 566 -1.23 -4.14 -20.93
C PRO A 566 -2.18 -5.23 -20.42
N PHE A 567 -1.63 -6.24 -19.74
CA PHE A 567 -2.43 -7.20 -18.95
C PHE A 567 -2.84 -6.56 -17.62
N ILE A 568 -3.75 -7.19 -16.88
CA ILE A 568 -4.26 -6.65 -15.61
C ILE A 568 -3.77 -7.54 -14.48
N ASP A 569 -3.00 -6.99 -13.54
CA ASP A 569 -2.62 -7.66 -12.30
C ASP A 569 -3.84 -7.73 -11.37
N ILE A 570 -4.27 -8.95 -11.07
CA ILE A 570 -5.44 -9.22 -10.21
C ILE A 570 -5.05 -9.65 -8.80
N GLN A 571 -3.75 -9.61 -8.47
CA GLN A 571 -3.29 -9.99 -7.15
C GLN A 571 -3.76 -8.99 -6.08
N PRO A 572 -4.08 -9.47 -4.87
CA PRO A 572 -4.48 -8.60 -3.78
C PRO A 572 -3.31 -7.77 -3.25
N VAL A 573 -3.56 -6.47 -3.10
CA VAL A 573 -2.71 -5.55 -2.36
C VAL A 573 -3.39 -5.29 -1.01
N GLU A 574 -2.90 -5.92 0.05
CA GLU A 574 -3.51 -5.90 1.40
C GLU A 574 -2.42 -5.85 2.48
N PRO A 575 -1.88 -4.67 2.79
CA PRO A 575 -0.74 -4.51 3.68
C PRO A 575 -1.03 -5.03 5.09
N MET A 576 -0.07 -5.73 5.67
CA MET A 576 -0.18 -6.34 7.00
C MET A 576 -1.46 -7.20 7.17
N LYS A 577 -1.92 -7.85 6.10
CA LYS A 577 -3.20 -8.60 6.07
C LYS A 577 -4.39 -7.75 6.51
N GLY A 578 -4.40 -6.48 6.11
CA GLY A 578 -5.49 -5.54 6.35
C GLY A 578 -5.42 -4.80 7.69
N ALA A 579 -4.27 -4.82 8.37
CA ALA A 579 -4.06 -4.14 9.65
C ALA A 579 -3.50 -2.71 9.53
N ALA A 580 -3.11 -2.29 8.32
CA ALA A 580 -2.60 -0.94 8.08
C ALA A 580 -3.71 0.04 7.74
N LEU A 581 -3.58 1.28 8.20
CA LEU A 581 -4.47 2.38 7.81
C LEU A 581 -4.02 2.96 6.47
N LEU A 582 -4.96 3.15 5.55
CA LEU A 582 -4.71 3.63 4.21
C LEU A 582 -5.28 5.04 4.02
N SER A 583 -4.50 5.91 3.38
CA SER A 583 -4.93 7.26 3.01
C SER A 583 -5.21 7.40 1.51
N GLY A 584 -4.59 6.56 0.67
CA GLY A 584 -4.65 6.71 -0.77
C GLY A 584 -4.61 5.40 -1.53
N ALA A 585 -4.88 5.49 -2.83
CA ALA A 585 -4.79 4.39 -3.77
C ALA A 585 -4.47 4.93 -5.17
N GLY A 586 -4.02 4.06 -6.06
CA GLY A 586 -3.79 4.38 -7.45
C GLY A 586 -3.74 3.18 -8.38
N ILE A 587 -3.69 3.46 -9.67
CA ILE A 587 -3.43 2.49 -10.73
C ILE A 587 -2.08 2.85 -11.35
N VAL A 588 -1.18 1.87 -11.44
CA VAL A 588 0.15 2.03 -12.01
C VAL A 588 0.37 1.03 -13.13
N HIS A 589 1.31 1.35 -14.02
CA HIS A 589 1.84 0.41 -14.98
C HIS A 589 3.17 -0.16 -14.49
N ARG A 590 3.33 -1.47 -14.63
CA ARG A 590 4.58 -2.19 -14.37
C ARG A 590 5.08 -2.77 -15.68
N GLY A 591 6.16 -2.21 -16.19
CA GLY A 591 6.57 -2.43 -17.58
C GLY A 591 8.07 -2.33 -17.83
N ALA A 592 8.45 -2.72 -19.04
CA ALA A 592 9.77 -2.55 -19.60
C ALA A 592 9.70 -2.60 -21.13
N ARG A 593 10.72 -2.07 -21.82
CA ARG A 593 10.83 -2.19 -23.28
C ARG A 593 10.72 -3.65 -23.74
N GLY A 594 9.99 -3.88 -24.82
CA GLY A 594 9.72 -5.23 -25.35
C GLY A 594 8.69 -6.01 -24.55
N SER A 595 7.91 -5.37 -23.67
CA SER A 595 6.86 -5.97 -22.86
C SER A 595 5.66 -5.03 -22.82
N GLY A 596 4.46 -5.60 -22.92
CA GLY A 596 3.20 -4.89 -22.77
C GLY A 596 2.86 -4.55 -21.32
N GLY A 597 3.55 -5.13 -20.35
CA GLY A 597 3.41 -4.81 -18.93
C GLY A 597 2.07 -5.20 -18.28
N PHE A 598 1.92 -4.80 -17.02
CA PHE A 598 0.72 -5.00 -16.21
C PHE A 598 0.18 -3.68 -15.67
N LEU A 599 -1.13 -3.49 -15.73
CA LEU A 599 -1.84 -2.53 -14.89
C LEU A 599 -2.04 -3.14 -13.51
N ALA A 600 -1.59 -2.44 -12.46
CA ALA A 600 -1.63 -2.93 -11.09
C ALA A 600 -2.20 -1.87 -10.15
N ALA A 601 -2.86 -2.34 -9.09
CA ALA A 601 -3.26 -1.49 -7.98
C ALA A 601 -2.05 -1.11 -7.12
N LYS A 602 -2.07 0.12 -6.61
CA LYS A 602 -1.12 0.65 -5.61
C LYS A 602 -1.90 1.25 -4.45
N LEU A 603 -1.40 1.11 -3.24
CA LEU A 603 -1.98 1.68 -2.02
C LEU A 603 -0.99 2.60 -1.32
N PHE A 604 -1.50 3.58 -0.58
CA PHE A 604 -0.69 4.47 0.25
C PHE A 604 -1.08 4.33 1.71
N THR A 605 -0.09 4.06 2.57
CA THR A 605 -0.29 4.06 4.02
C THR A 605 -0.50 5.47 4.55
N TYR A 606 -1.24 5.58 5.66
CA TYR A 606 -1.48 6.85 6.34
C TYR A 606 -0.17 7.47 6.85
N ASP A 607 -0.04 8.79 6.73
CA ASP A 607 1.13 9.50 7.26
C ASP A 607 1.01 9.77 8.77
N TYR A 608 1.69 8.92 9.55
CA TYR A 608 1.82 9.07 11.00
C TYR A 608 2.86 10.11 11.46
N SER A 609 3.68 10.67 10.57
CA SER A 609 4.75 11.64 10.94
C SER A 609 4.27 12.80 11.81
N PRO A 610 3.07 13.39 11.57
CA PRO A 610 2.56 14.47 12.40
C PRO A 610 2.25 14.05 13.85
N HIS A 611 1.92 12.77 14.07
CA HIS A 611 1.47 12.23 15.36
C HIS A 611 2.59 11.71 16.26
N VAL A 612 3.81 11.55 15.70
CA VAL A 612 4.99 11.13 16.44
C VAL A 612 5.47 12.30 17.30
N SER A 613 5.50 12.11 18.62
CA SER A 613 5.91 13.13 19.57
C SER A 613 6.59 12.56 20.81
N ALA A 614 7.66 13.22 21.27
CA ALA A 614 8.32 12.87 22.52
C ALA A 614 8.49 14.13 23.36
N LEU A 615 7.37 14.62 23.90
CA LEU A 615 7.38 15.75 24.81
C LEU A 615 8.21 15.40 26.06
N PRO A 616 9.05 16.33 26.54
CA PRO A 616 9.78 16.11 27.78
C PRO A 616 8.77 15.99 28.94
N PRO A 617 9.09 15.16 29.95
CA PRO A 617 8.26 15.07 31.13
C PRO A 617 8.22 16.43 31.86
N PRO A 618 7.11 16.78 32.54
CA PRO A 618 7.06 17.99 33.34
C PRO A 618 8.15 17.98 34.42
N PRO A 619 8.70 19.14 34.83
CA PRO A 619 9.74 19.17 35.84
C PRO A 619 9.23 18.55 37.17
N PRO A 620 10.05 17.73 37.85
CA PRO A 620 9.68 17.20 39.15
C PRO A 620 9.57 18.32 40.20
N GLU A 621 8.64 18.19 41.15
CA GLU A 621 8.46 19.19 42.23
C GLU A 621 9.66 19.28 43.20
N TYR A 622 10.58 18.32 43.12
CA TYR A 622 11.79 18.19 43.92
C TYR A 622 13.07 18.51 43.11
N ALA A 623 12.94 19.04 41.90
CA ALA A 623 14.09 19.48 41.11
C ALA A 623 14.78 20.70 41.76
N PRO A 624 16.13 20.77 41.77
CA PRO A 624 16.85 21.99 42.11
C PRO A 624 16.42 23.13 41.18
N ALA A 625 16.29 24.35 41.72
CA ALA A 625 15.78 25.51 40.97
C ALA A 625 16.60 25.88 39.71
N ASP A 626 17.84 25.39 39.60
CA ASP A 626 18.76 25.69 38.49
C ASP A 626 18.57 24.80 37.23
N ASP A 627 17.84 23.68 37.32
CA ASP A 627 17.66 22.75 36.18
C ASP A 627 16.45 23.07 35.26
N LEU A 628 15.63 24.05 35.63
CA LEU A 628 14.47 24.47 34.85
C LEU A 628 14.82 25.12 33.50
N ALA A 629 16.09 25.47 33.28
CA ALA A 629 16.58 26.11 32.05
C ALA A 629 17.16 25.14 31.01
N ALA A 630 17.48 23.89 31.37
CA ALA A 630 18.20 22.94 30.50
C ALA A 630 17.30 22.03 29.64
N VAL A 631 15.98 22.08 29.84
CA VAL A 631 14.99 21.25 29.11
C VAL A 631 14.43 21.95 27.85
N ALA A 632 14.83 23.20 27.58
CA ALA A 632 14.50 23.87 26.34
C ALA A 632 15.36 23.30 25.20
N LEU A 633 14.74 22.55 24.28
CA LEU A 633 15.34 22.21 23.00
C LEU A 633 15.83 23.50 22.30
N PRO A 634 16.99 23.50 21.64
CA PRO A 634 17.42 24.65 20.83
C PRO A 634 16.37 24.93 19.75
N ALA A 635 16.00 26.21 19.60
CA ALA A 635 14.96 26.69 18.70
C ALA A 635 15.28 26.54 17.19
N ASP A 636 16.38 25.87 16.84
CA ASP A 636 16.92 25.78 15.48
C ASP A 636 16.60 24.43 14.80
N VAL A 637 15.47 23.81 15.14
CA VAL A 637 14.90 22.67 14.40
C VAL A 637 13.40 22.92 14.21
N TYR A 638 13.08 23.80 13.27
CA TYR A 638 11.75 23.94 12.66
C TYR A 638 11.87 23.74 11.16
#